data_AF-A0A1F6GAN2-F1
#
_entry.id   AF-A0A1F6GAN2-F1
#
_cell.length_a   1.000
_cell.length_b   1.000
_cell.length_c   1.000
_cell.angle_alpha   90.00
_cell.angle_beta   90.00
_cell.angle_gamma   90.00
#
_symmetry.space_group_name_H-M   'P 1'
#
loop_
_entity.id
_entity.type
_entity.pdbx_description
1 polymer ?
#
loop_
_entity_poly.entity_id
_entity_poly.type
_entity_poly.pdbx_seq_one_letter_code
_entity_poly.pdbx_strand_id
1 'polypeptide(L)'
;MSSTSLASQAEQFLRLQRRRRIEAPGRDVTLVQLIESFPKMDPNWIKEAVGNALEGDEAIMDQAVQSFGETLSKLNGFNQAKRLFTLETLAFLSSQEAITELMSNLSDPDEARRLAMSILLSFEGTDRVTSKVIERTDLFNERTKDSQIHGMVTFRFEMAESLLELIDPKQLSEEANRLKIDPDLSLDLLRQFLKNRALTDLALTLKPSPDLGVVLAKTIGNLQGHKSLPIYAKKRFDYLRDFYVRLLEPGRFMGVDGADLAKICAAFLWTNRQLIPPTSLIKKMTDVVSYGLPSTKLELAKFLETLAPTTLDALIKDLKDLFSKLLKEPYPDLAQLFANAKAKYEKGVEDKSLLGQVFSGLMDLKFQGLLVIHEVEGFIGKLVSEISGNEAAIKDLEDCFNEAPGIEGIEAPLILDKDDNFSRLLRKMKPVKTSVVGFRGYKQGGGLRATAANSRLIGGMAELDRFKDGMELLLKHMSKKGVFLDHCRYKPPQFTKEINESHATYLARDAENEPILLCFGITYLEPDGTIKAKDENKLDELLALQIQPYYFTMLTGNFSPVLHVRSRKLELDEGNEDQEDSGYEATLDMLEFKAIDLNHLQAQKTAASFMLAAFHFLPDNLWRSPDVQGAIALLFDKLKLIP
;
A
#
# COMPACT_ATOMS: atom_id res chain seq x y z
N MET A 1 22.44 -3.23 -12.07
CA MET A 1 21.17 -3.85 -11.64
C MET A 1 20.06 -3.20 -12.45
N SER A 2 19.21 -3.98 -13.12
CA SER A 2 18.27 -3.51 -14.14
C SER A 2 17.13 -2.68 -13.53
N SER A 3 17.13 -1.37 -13.81
CA SER A 3 16.03 -0.46 -13.51
C SER A 3 14.82 -0.80 -14.40
N THR A 4 13.86 -1.57 -13.87
CA THR A 4 12.55 -1.71 -14.50
C THR A 4 11.83 -0.35 -14.45
N SER A 5 11.73 0.33 -15.60
CA SER A 5 11.10 1.64 -15.72
C SER A 5 9.62 1.61 -15.28
N LEU A 6 9.11 2.73 -14.74
CA LEU A 6 7.69 2.88 -14.39
C LEU A 6 6.78 2.67 -15.62
N ALA A 7 7.31 2.96 -16.82
CA ALA A 7 6.70 2.58 -18.09
C ALA A 7 6.45 1.07 -18.16
N SER A 8 7.41 0.21 -17.78
CA SER A 8 7.19 -1.25 -17.69
C SER A 8 6.18 -1.63 -16.60
N GLN A 9 6.12 -0.90 -15.49
CA GLN A 9 5.18 -1.19 -14.40
C GLN A 9 3.73 -0.77 -14.73
N ALA A 10 3.54 0.37 -15.40
CA ALA A 10 2.26 0.84 -15.91
C ALA A 10 1.83 0.08 -17.17
N GLU A 11 2.78 -0.32 -18.01
CA GLU A 11 2.60 -1.22 -19.14
C GLU A 11 2.07 -2.56 -18.69
N GLN A 12 2.67 -3.15 -17.65
CA GLN A 12 2.22 -4.41 -17.06
C GLN A 12 0.86 -4.26 -16.38
N PHE A 13 0.64 -3.19 -15.59
CA PHE A 13 -0.63 -2.93 -14.90
C PHE A 13 -1.83 -2.77 -15.87
N LEU A 14 -1.66 -2.01 -16.95
CA LEU A 14 -2.74 -1.72 -17.90
C LEU A 14 -2.92 -2.83 -18.96
N ARG A 15 -1.88 -3.61 -19.31
CA ARG A 15 -2.05 -4.81 -20.16
C ARG A 15 -2.97 -5.83 -19.51
N LEU A 16 -2.96 -5.89 -18.19
CA LEU A 16 -3.69 -6.87 -17.39
C LEU A 16 -5.15 -6.46 -17.10
N GLN A 17 -5.63 -5.34 -17.66
CA GLN A 17 -6.99 -4.83 -17.43
C GLN A 17 -7.66 -4.47 -18.78
N ARG A 18 -8.44 -5.40 -19.37
CA ARG A 18 -9.26 -5.17 -20.58
C ARG A 18 -10.75 -5.18 -20.22
N ARG A 19 -11.48 -4.08 -20.45
CA ARG A 19 -12.96 -4.03 -20.38
C ARG A 19 -13.60 -3.16 -21.45
N ARG A 20 -14.85 -3.48 -21.82
CA ARG A 20 -15.72 -2.72 -22.73
C ARG A 20 -16.22 -1.44 -22.05
N ARG A 21 -16.48 -0.41 -22.87
CA ARG A 21 -16.91 0.94 -22.45
C ARG A 21 -18.41 0.96 -22.18
N ILE A 22 -18.84 1.67 -21.13
CA ILE A 22 -20.23 2.13 -21.03
C ILE A 22 -20.34 3.41 -21.84
N GLU A 23 -21.26 3.44 -22.80
CA GLU A 23 -21.61 4.63 -23.55
C GLU A 23 -22.90 5.19 -22.95
N ALA A 24 -22.82 6.36 -22.29
CA ALA A 24 -24.01 7.07 -21.87
C ALA A 24 -24.75 7.59 -23.11
N PRO A 25 -26.11 7.61 -23.13
CA PRO A 25 -26.90 8.08 -24.27
C PRO A 25 -26.79 9.60 -24.53
N GLY A 26 -25.97 10.31 -23.76
CA GLY A 26 -25.59 11.71 -23.94
C GLY A 26 -24.36 12.07 -23.10
N ARG A 27 -23.65 13.14 -23.50
CA ARG A 27 -22.63 13.81 -22.67
C ARG A 27 -23.37 14.63 -21.60
N ASP A 28 -22.81 14.76 -20.40
CA ASP A 28 -23.34 15.46 -19.20
C ASP A 28 -24.13 14.61 -18.19
N VAL A 29 -23.65 13.40 -17.92
CA VAL A 29 -24.17 12.55 -16.84
C VAL A 29 -23.14 12.40 -15.71
N THR A 30 -23.49 12.85 -14.52
CA THR A 30 -22.64 12.69 -13.32
C THR A 30 -22.66 11.24 -12.82
N LEU A 31 -21.62 10.83 -12.09
CA LEU A 31 -21.58 9.53 -11.42
C LEU A 31 -22.78 9.32 -10.48
N VAL A 32 -23.24 10.38 -9.79
CA VAL A 32 -24.41 10.30 -8.91
C VAL A 32 -25.67 9.94 -9.72
N GLN A 33 -25.89 10.61 -10.85
CA GLN A 33 -27.01 10.30 -11.75
C GLN A 33 -26.91 8.88 -12.34
N LEU A 34 -25.71 8.41 -12.67
CA LEU A 34 -25.49 7.02 -13.08
C LEU A 34 -25.84 6.03 -11.96
N ILE A 35 -25.45 6.31 -10.72
CA ILE A 35 -25.77 5.47 -9.55
C ILE A 35 -27.29 5.43 -9.32
N GLU A 36 -27.96 6.58 -9.37
CA GLU A 36 -29.41 6.69 -9.13
C GLU A 36 -30.23 5.98 -10.20
N SER A 37 -29.78 6.05 -11.46
CA SER A 37 -30.42 5.39 -12.59
C SER A 37 -30.09 3.91 -12.72
N PHE A 38 -29.16 3.37 -11.93
CA PHE A 38 -28.73 1.98 -12.02
C PHE A 38 -29.74 1.04 -11.32
N PRO A 39 -30.54 0.25 -12.06
CA PRO A 39 -31.60 -0.56 -11.47
C PRO A 39 -31.03 -1.77 -10.71
N LYS A 40 -31.91 -2.49 -10.00
CA LYS A 40 -31.61 -3.85 -9.54
C LYS A 40 -31.59 -4.77 -10.75
N MET A 41 -30.72 -5.78 -10.71
CA MET A 41 -30.66 -6.80 -11.75
C MET A 41 -31.84 -7.75 -11.59
N ASP A 42 -32.48 -8.12 -12.69
CA ASP A 42 -33.60 -9.06 -12.65
C ASP A 42 -33.06 -10.49 -12.47
N PRO A 43 -33.46 -11.21 -11.38
CA PRO A 43 -33.09 -12.61 -11.20
C PRO A 43 -33.56 -13.53 -12.34
N ASN A 44 -34.59 -13.14 -13.11
CA ASN A 44 -35.09 -13.93 -14.22
C ASN A 44 -34.14 -13.97 -15.42
N TRP A 45 -33.21 -13.01 -15.53
CA TRP A 45 -32.21 -13.00 -16.61
C TRP A 45 -31.39 -14.28 -16.68
N ILE A 46 -31.12 -14.91 -15.54
CA ILE A 46 -30.40 -16.20 -15.50
C ILE A 46 -31.26 -17.32 -16.09
N LYS A 47 -32.54 -17.37 -15.71
CA LYS A 47 -33.47 -18.38 -16.24
C LYS A 47 -33.67 -18.23 -17.75
N GLU A 48 -33.77 -16.99 -18.22
CA GLU A 48 -33.87 -16.68 -19.64
C GLU A 48 -32.58 -17.03 -20.39
N ALA A 49 -31.41 -16.74 -19.81
CA ALA A 49 -30.12 -17.11 -20.38
C ALA A 49 -29.95 -18.64 -20.48
N VAL A 50 -30.38 -19.39 -19.46
CA VAL A 50 -30.43 -20.87 -19.49
C VAL A 50 -31.37 -21.36 -20.58
N GLY A 51 -32.56 -20.77 -20.71
CA GLY A 51 -33.52 -21.12 -21.77
C GLY A 51 -32.99 -20.88 -23.20
N ASN A 52 -32.08 -19.91 -23.36
CA ASN A 52 -31.43 -19.58 -24.63
C ASN A 52 -30.17 -20.41 -24.90
N ALA A 53 -29.56 -21.01 -23.88
CA ALA A 53 -28.44 -21.94 -24.01
C ALA A 53 -28.96 -23.32 -24.48
N LEU A 54 -29.33 -23.40 -25.76
CA LEU A 54 -30.13 -24.48 -26.36
C LEU A 54 -29.54 -25.91 -26.24
N GLU A 55 -28.26 -26.09 -25.86
CA GLU A 55 -27.57 -27.40 -25.78
C GLU A 55 -26.49 -27.45 -24.67
N GLY A 56 -26.79 -26.98 -23.46
CA GLY A 56 -25.85 -27.01 -22.32
C GLY A 56 -25.89 -28.31 -21.50
N ASP A 57 -24.77 -28.71 -20.90
CA ASP A 57 -24.72 -29.77 -19.88
C ASP A 57 -25.54 -29.34 -18.65
N GLU A 58 -26.46 -30.21 -18.20
CA GLU A 58 -27.40 -29.95 -17.11
C GLU A 58 -26.67 -29.54 -15.81
N ALA A 59 -25.52 -30.15 -15.52
CA ALA A 59 -24.75 -29.82 -14.32
C ALA A 59 -24.14 -28.40 -14.38
N ILE A 60 -23.74 -27.94 -15.58
CA ILE A 60 -23.24 -26.57 -15.78
C ILE A 60 -24.37 -25.58 -15.60
N MET A 61 -25.55 -25.87 -16.18
CA MET A 61 -26.73 -25.01 -16.07
C MET A 61 -27.18 -24.87 -14.62
N ASP A 62 -27.30 -25.97 -13.89
CA ASP A 62 -27.69 -25.97 -12.47
C ASP A 62 -26.71 -25.18 -11.61
N GLN A 63 -25.40 -25.41 -11.79
CA GLN A 63 -24.38 -24.67 -11.04
C GLN A 63 -24.40 -23.18 -11.36
N ALA A 64 -24.61 -22.81 -12.63
CA ALA A 64 -24.72 -21.42 -13.03
C ALA A 64 -25.98 -20.76 -12.45
N VAL A 65 -27.13 -21.44 -12.46
CA VAL A 65 -28.37 -20.96 -11.82
C VAL A 65 -28.16 -20.70 -10.34
N GLN A 66 -27.52 -21.62 -9.64
CA GLN A 66 -27.24 -21.47 -8.21
C GLN A 66 -26.24 -20.33 -7.96
N SER A 67 -25.04 -20.41 -8.54
CA SER A 67 -23.96 -19.46 -8.24
C SER A 67 -24.27 -18.05 -8.73
N PHE A 68 -24.83 -17.89 -9.93
CA PHE A 68 -25.21 -16.57 -10.44
C PHE A 68 -26.44 -16.04 -9.72
N GLY A 69 -27.40 -16.90 -9.36
CA GLY A 69 -28.59 -16.49 -8.60
C GLY A 69 -28.24 -15.94 -7.22
N GLU A 70 -27.38 -16.65 -6.48
CA GLU A 70 -26.84 -16.19 -5.21
C GLU A 70 -26.06 -14.88 -5.37
N THR A 71 -25.28 -14.76 -6.45
CA THR A 71 -24.48 -13.56 -6.74
C THR A 71 -25.37 -12.36 -7.05
N LEU A 72 -26.39 -12.51 -7.90
CA LEU A 72 -27.37 -11.46 -8.17
C LEU A 72 -28.10 -11.03 -6.91
N SER A 73 -28.47 -11.97 -6.04
CA SER A 73 -29.08 -11.68 -4.74
C SER A 73 -28.15 -10.83 -3.86
N LYS A 74 -26.87 -11.23 -3.73
CA LYS A 74 -25.84 -10.46 -3.00
C LYS A 74 -25.65 -9.06 -3.58
N LEU A 75 -25.51 -8.95 -4.91
CA LEU A 75 -25.34 -7.68 -5.62
C LEU A 75 -26.56 -6.76 -5.47
N ASN A 76 -27.77 -7.31 -5.49
CA ASN A 76 -29.01 -6.58 -5.25
C ASN A 76 -29.19 -6.16 -3.78
N GLY A 77 -28.54 -6.88 -2.85
CA GLY A 77 -28.42 -6.51 -1.43
C GLY A 77 -27.45 -5.35 -1.18
N PHE A 78 -26.52 -5.08 -2.10
CA PHE A 78 -25.69 -3.88 -2.03
C PHE A 78 -26.50 -2.62 -2.37
N ASN A 79 -26.10 -1.49 -1.76
CA ASN A 79 -26.59 -0.18 -2.20
C ASN A 79 -26.15 0.10 -3.66
N GLN A 80 -26.83 1.03 -4.33
CA GLN A 80 -26.62 1.29 -5.76
C GLN A 80 -25.16 1.62 -6.10
N ALA A 81 -24.49 2.43 -5.28
CA ALA A 81 -23.09 2.80 -5.49
C ALA A 81 -22.14 1.57 -5.42
N LYS A 82 -22.26 0.76 -4.35
CA LYS A 82 -21.47 -0.47 -4.19
C LYS A 82 -21.73 -1.45 -5.33
N ARG A 83 -23.00 -1.57 -5.76
CA ARG A 83 -23.39 -2.44 -6.88
C ARG A 83 -22.76 -1.97 -8.19
N LEU A 84 -22.90 -0.69 -8.53
CA LEU A 84 -22.29 -0.10 -9.72
C LEU A 84 -20.78 -0.35 -9.72
N PHE A 85 -20.07 0.05 -8.66
CA PHE A 85 -18.62 -0.16 -8.57
C PHE A 85 -18.21 -1.62 -8.69
N THR A 86 -19.01 -2.55 -8.15
CA THR A 86 -18.75 -3.99 -8.25
C THR A 86 -18.90 -4.48 -9.68
N LEU A 87 -19.98 -4.09 -10.37
CA LEU A 87 -20.24 -4.48 -11.77
C LEU A 87 -19.28 -3.83 -12.75
N GLU A 88 -18.86 -2.59 -12.51
CA GLU A 88 -17.76 -1.94 -13.25
C GLU A 88 -16.44 -2.69 -13.03
N THR A 89 -16.26 -3.27 -11.84
CA THR A 89 -15.05 -3.98 -11.44
C THR A 89 -15.03 -5.46 -11.84
N LEU A 90 -16.17 -6.08 -12.18
CA LEU A 90 -16.28 -7.39 -12.82
C LEU A 90 -17.63 -7.42 -13.57
N ALA A 91 -17.60 -7.42 -14.91
CA ALA A 91 -18.79 -7.22 -15.75
C ALA A 91 -19.40 -8.54 -16.28
N PHE A 92 -19.18 -9.67 -15.60
CA PHE A 92 -19.73 -10.96 -16.05
C PHE A 92 -21.26 -10.99 -15.97
N LEU A 93 -21.80 -10.52 -14.85
CA LEU A 93 -23.26 -10.46 -14.61
C LEU A 93 -23.82 -9.04 -14.72
N SER A 94 -23.31 -8.20 -15.64
CA SER A 94 -23.71 -6.78 -15.72
C SER A 94 -25.00 -6.51 -16.50
N SER A 95 -25.39 -7.40 -17.42
CA SER A 95 -26.63 -7.29 -18.20
C SER A 95 -27.14 -8.68 -18.61
N GLN A 96 -28.38 -8.76 -19.08
CA GLN A 96 -28.96 -10.00 -19.59
C GLN A 96 -28.13 -10.58 -20.75
N GLU A 97 -27.65 -9.72 -21.67
CA GLU A 97 -26.82 -10.13 -22.80
C GLU A 97 -25.48 -10.70 -22.32
N ALA A 98 -24.83 -10.04 -21.35
CA ALA A 98 -23.57 -10.52 -20.78
C ALA A 98 -23.74 -11.87 -20.08
N ILE A 99 -24.85 -12.06 -19.35
CA ILE A 99 -25.19 -13.35 -18.72
C ILE A 99 -25.44 -14.41 -19.80
N THR A 100 -26.16 -14.09 -20.87
CA THR A 100 -26.43 -15.04 -21.97
C THR A 100 -25.15 -15.44 -22.70
N GLU A 101 -24.27 -14.48 -23.02
CA GLU A 101 -22.94 -14.74 -23.61
C GLU A 101 -22.09 -15.60 -22.67
N LEU A 102 -22.10 -15.30 -21.37
CA LEU A 102 -21.39 -16.08 -20.37
C LEU A 102 -21.90 -17.53 -20.30
N MET A 103 -23.22 -17.74 -20.29
CA MET A 103 -23.82 -19.07 -20.29
C MET A 103 -23.41 -19.87 -21.54
N SER A 104 -23.42 -19.23 -22.72
CA SER A 104 -22.94 -19.85 -23.95
C SER A 104 -21.47 -20.26 -23.85
N ASN A 105 -20.62 -19.39 -23.31
CA ASN A 105 -19.19 -19.67 -23.14
C ASN A 105 -18.92 -20.80 -22.14
N LEU A 106 -19.77 -20.97 -21.12
CA LEU A 106 -19.61 -22.04 -20.12
C LEU A 106 -20.01 -23.41 -20.68
N SER A 107 -21.01 -23.46 -21.56
CA SER A 107 -21.47 -24.70 -22.20
C SER A 107 -20.52 -25.21 -23.28
N ASP A 108 -19.77 -24.34 -23.94
CA ASP A 108 -18.77 -24.71 -24.94
C ASP A 108 -17.42 -25.03 -24.25
N PRO A 109 -16.90 -26.26 -24.35
CA PRO A 109 -15.63 -26.66 -23.75
C PRO A 109 -14.42 -25.78 -24.09
N ASP A 110 -14.33 -25.30 -25.34
CA ASP A 110 -13.21 -24.51 -25.82
C ASP A 110 -13.33 -23.06 -25.36
N GLU A 111 -14.53 -22.49 -25.38
CA GLU A 111 -14.78 -21.15 -24.85
C GLU A 111 -14.67 -21.11 -23.31
N ALA A 112 -15.12 -22.14 -22.60
CA ALA A 112 -14.94 -22.27 -21.16
C ALA A 112 -13.45 -22.31 -20.80
N ARG A 113 -12.65 -23.05 -21.58
CA ARG A 113 -11.19 -23.10 -21.42
C ARG A 113 -10.54 -21.73 -21.67
N ARG A 114 -10.94 -21.03 -22.74
CA ARG A 114 -10.45 -19.67 -23.04
C ARG A 114 -10.79 -18.69 -21.93
N LEU A 115 -12.02 -18.74 -21.43
CA LEU A 115 -12.49 -17.90 -20.34
C LEU A 115 -11.72 -18.17 -19.05
N ALA A 116 -11.55 -19.45 -18.66
CA ALA A 116 -10.77 -19.84 -17.48
C ALA A 116 -9.32 -19.32 -17.55
N MET A 117 -8.64 -19.51 -18.69
CA MET A 117 -7.28 -18.99 -18.90
C MET A 117 -7.24 -17.46 -18.80
N SER A 118 -8.20 -16.76 -19.39
CA SER A 118 -8.27 -15.29 -19.33
C SER A 118 -8.40 -14.80 -17.89
N ILE A 119 -9.24 -15.45 -17.07
CA ILE A 119 -9.41 -15.10 -15.66
C ILE A 119 -8.12 -15.38 -14.87
N LEU A 120 -7.52 -16.56 -15.05
CA LEU A 120 -6.26 -16.94 -14.39
C LEU A 120 -5.13 -15.95 -14.72
N LEU A 121 -4.97 -15.55 -15.98
CA LEU A 121 -3.93 -14.60 -16.38
C LEU A 121 -4.19 -13.18 -15.88
N SER A 122 -5.46 -12.81 -15.71
CA SER A 122 -5.84 -11.51 -15.13
C SER A 122 -5.54 -11.41 -13.63
N PHE A 123 -5.33 -12.55 -12.95
CA PHE A 123 -4.99 -12.60 -11.53
C PHE A 123 -3.70 -11.87 -11.21
N GLU A 124 -2.62 -12.09 -11.99
CA GLU A 124 -1.33 -11.46 -11.72
C GLU A 124 -1.44 -9.93 -11.68
N GLY A 125 -2.24 -9.36 -12.60
CA GLY A 125 -2.49 -7.93 -12.61
C GLY A 125 -3.30 -7.48 -11.41
N THR A 126 -4.40 -8.18 -11.14
CA THR A 126 -5.28 -7.87 -10.02
C THR A 126 -4.54 -7.95 -8.68
N ASP A 127 -3.70 -8.95 -8.48
CA ASP A 127 -2.89 -9.14 -7.28
C ASP A 127 -1.87 -8.00 -7.10
N ARG A 128 -1.16 -7.62 -8.16
CA ARG A 128 -0.23 -6.48 -8.15
C ARG A 128 -0.93 -5.15 -7.91
N VAL A 129 -2.10 -4.93 -8.52
CA VAL A 129 -2.93 -3.74 -8.29
C VAL A 129 -3.30 -3.68 -6.82
N THR A 130 -3.77 -4.79 -6.27
CA THR A 130 -4.22 -4.85 -4.88
C THR A 130 -3.07 -4.58 -3.91
N SER A 131 -1.87 -5.11 -4.16
CA SER A 131 -0.67 -4.75 -3.38
C SER A 131 -0.40 -3.24 -3.41
N LYS A 132 -0.35 -2.63 -4.61
CA LYS A 132 -0.08 -1.20 -4.76
C LYS A 132 -1.13 -0.32 -4.09
N VAL A 133 -2.38 -0.74 -4.08
CA VAL A 133 -3.46 -0.04 -3.38
C VAL A 133 -3.30 -0.17 -1.87
N ILE A 134 -2.97 -1.36 -1.35
CA ILE A 134 -2.73 -1.59 0.09
C ILE A 134 -1.53 -0.78 0.62
N GLU A 135 -0.45 -0.68 -0.17
CA GLU A 135 0.75 0.11 0.15
C GLU A 135 0.45 1.62 0.26
N ARG A 136 -0.62 2.10 -0.39
CA ARG A 136 -1.06 3.49 -0.37
C ARG A 136 -2.01 3.74 0.81
N THR A 137 -1.43 3.81 2.00
CA THR A 137 -2.15 4.04 3.26
C THR A 137 -2.97 5.33 3.27
N ASP A 138 -2.57 6.33 2.48
CA ASP A 138 -3.26 7.60 2.24
C ASP A 138 -4.64 7.44 1.56
N LEU A 139 -4.88 6.33 0.87
CA LEU A 139 -6.19 6.05 0.26
C LEU A 139 -7.23 5.57 1.27
N PHE A 140 -6.81 5.20 2.48
CA PHE A 140 -7.69 4.63 3.49
C PHE A 140 -8.07 5.65 4.55
N ASN A 141 -9.32 5.56 5.03
CA ASN A 141 -9.73 6.39 6.15
C ASN A 141 -9.16 5.77 7.43
N GLU A 142 -8.45 6.56 8.23
CA GLU A 142 -7.80 6.12 9.48
C GLU A 142 -8.70 5.28 10.40
N ARG A 143 -10.02 5.54 10.45
CA ARG A 143 -10.96 4.77 11.27
C ARG A 143 -11.28 3.37 10.74
N THR A 144 -11.12 3.14 9.44
CA THR A 144 -11.50 1.89 8.75
C THR A 144 -10.36 1.29 7.95
N LYS A 145 -9.15 1.81 8.11
CA LYS A 145 -7.96 1.45 7.35
C LYS A 145 -7.60 -0.01 7.52
N ASP A 146 -7.45 -0.47 8.77
CA ASP A 146 -7.06 -1.85 9.04
C ASP A 146 -8.13 -2.85 8.58
N SER A 147 -9.40 -2.53 8.76
CA SER A 147 -10.49 -3.41 8.32
C SER A 147 -10.63 -3.46 6.79
N GLN A 148 -10.39 -2.35 6.10
CA GLN A 148 -10.38 -2.30 4.64
C GLN A 148 -9.14 -2.99 4.05
N ILE A 149 -7.96 -2.77 4.64
CA ILE A 149 -6.72 -3.46 4.25
C ILE A 149 -6.88 -4.96 4.47
N HIS A 150 -7.32 -5.38 5.65
CA HIS A 150 -7.60 -6.79 5.93
C HIS A 150 -8.61 -7.36 4.93
N GLY A 151 -9.73 -6.67 4.67
CA GLY A 151 -10.73 -7.10 3.70
C GLY A 151 -10.17 -7.26 2.27
N MET A 152 -9.22 -6.41 1.87
CA MET A 152 -8.53 -6.52 0.57
C MET A 152 -7.48 -7.63 0.56
N VAL A 153 -6.76 -7.87 1.65
CA VAL A 153 -5.84 -9.01 1.80
C VAL A 153 -6.63 -10.32 1.72
N THR A 154 -7.70 -10.45 2.50
CA THR A 154 -8.59 -11.62 2.48
C THR A 154 -9.15 -11.86 1.08
N PHE A 155 -9.61 -10.82 0.39
CA PHE A 155 -10.10 -10.95 -1.00
C PHE A 155 -9.07 -11.57 -1.93
N ARG A 156 -7.78 -11.22 -1.80
CA ARG A 156 -6.72 -11.79 -2.64
C ARG A 156 -6.50 -13.27 -2.39
N PHE A 157 -6.54 -13.68 -1.12
CA PHE A 157 -6.41 -15.09 -0.74
C PHE A 157 -7.62 -15.90 -1.21
N GLU A 158 -8.84 -15.45 -0.92
CA GLU A 158 -10.09 -16.12 -1.35
C GLU A 158 -10.21 -16.17 -2.89
N MET A 159 -9.73 -15.13 -3.59
CA MET A 159 -9.63 -15.14 -5.05
C MET A 159 -8.61 -16.16 -5.54
N ALA A 160 -7.43 -16.25 -4.92
CA ALA A 160 -6.42 -17.24 -5.30
C ALA A 160 -6.93 -18.68 -5.10
N GLU A 161 -7.57 -18.96 -3.97
CA GLU A 161 -8.23 -20.24 -3.69
C GLU A 161 -9.28 -20.58 -4.76
N SER A 162 -10.19 -19.64 -5.05
CA SER A 162 -11.25 -19.84 -6.05
C SER A 162 -10.71 -20.08 -7.46
N LEU A 163 -9.53 -19.55 -7.78
CA LEU A 163 -8.87 -19.73 -9.08
C LEU A 163 -8.08 -21.03 -9.16
N LEU A 164 -7.46 -21.47 -8.06
CA LEU A 164 -6.81 -22.78 -8.00
C LEU A 164 -7.80 -23.93 -8.22
N GLU A 165 -9.08 -23.76 -7.86
CA GLU A 165 -10.13 -24.74 -8.18
C GLU A 165 -10.26 -25.02 -9.68
N LEU A 166 -9.88 -24.10 -10.57
CA LEU A 166 -9.95 -24.30 -12.03
C LEU A 166 -8.89 -25.30 -12.55
N ILE A 167 -7.84 -25.54 -11.76
CA ILE A 167 -6.72 -26.40 -12.11
C ILE A 167 -7.04 -27.85 -11.72
N ASP A 168 -6.62 -28.81 -12.54
CA ASP A 168 -6.74 -30.23 -12.23
C ASP A 168 -6.00 -30.54 -10.90
N PRO A 169 -6.65 -31.19 -9.92
CA PRO A 169 -6.05 -31.43 -8.60
C PRO A 169 -4.75 -32.24 -8.64
N LYS A 170 -4.57 -33.14 -9.62
CA LYS A 170 -3.33 -33.91 -9.77
C LYS A 170 -2.21 -32.98 -10.24
N GLN A 171 -2.49 -32.16 -11.25
CA GLN A 171 -1.53 -31.16 -11.75
C GLN A 171 -1.15 -30.14 -10.67
N LEU A 172 -2.12 -29.69 -9.88
CA LEU A 172 -1.88 -28.76 -8.78
C LEU A 172 -1.00 -29.38 -7.69
N SER A 173 -1.24 -30.66 -7.33
CA SER A 173 -0.45 -31.38 -6.33
C SER A 173 0.98 -31.65 -6.81
N GLU A 174 1.15 -32.05 -8.07
CA GLU A 174 2.48 -32.22 -8.69
C GLU A 174 3.27 -30.91 -8.68
N GLU A 175 2.60 -29.80 -9.01
CA GLU A 175 3.21 -28.48 -9.03
C GLU A 175 3.55 -27.96 -7.63
N ALA A 176 2.66 -28.12 -6.65
CA ALA A 176 2.92 -27.76 -5.26
C ALA A 176 4.15 -28.51 -4.69
N ASN A 177 4.23 -29.81 -4.96
CA ASN A 177 5.38 -30.64 -4.59
C ASN A 177 6.68 -30.19 -5.30
N ARG A 178 6.59 -29.86 -6.60
CA ARG A 178 7.72 -29.36 -7.39
C ARG A 178 8.25 -28.03 -6.85
N LEU A 179 7.35 -27.11 -6.52
CA LEU A 179 7.66 -25.78 -6.01
C LEU A 179 7.99 -25.77 -4.51
N LYS A 180 7.70 -26.88 -3.80
CA LYS A 180 7.81 -27.00 -2.33
C LYS A 180 7.00 -25.93 -1.59
N ILE A 181 5.79 -25.65 -2.10
CA ILE A 181 4.84 -24.72 -1.50
C ILE A 181 3.69 -25.54 -0.94
N ASP A 182 3.33 -25.26 0.31
CA ASP A 182 2.17 -25.87 0.94
C ASP A 182 0.90 -25.51 0.13
N PRO A 183 0.07 -26.48 -0.27
CA PRO A 183 -1.21 -26.21 -0.94
C PRO A 183 -2.11 -25.21 -0.22
N ASP A 184 -2.00 -25.11 1.11
CA ASP A 184 -2.76 -24.14 1.92
C ASP A 184 -2.27 -22.68 1.72
N LEU A 185 -1.08 -22.49 1.14
CA LEU A 185 -0.54 -21.18 0.74
C LEU A 185 -1.01 -20.79 -0.68
N SER A 186 -2.33 -20.82 -0.88
CA SER A 186 -3.01 -20.65 -2.18
C SER A 186 -2.52 -19.45 -3.01
N LEU A 187 -2.24 -18.31 -2.36
CA LEU A 187 -1.76 -17.10 -3.03
C LEU A 187 -0.36 -17.30 -3.64
N ASP A 188 0.57 -17.86 -2.87
CA ASP A 188 1.95 -18.04 -3.33
C ASP A 188 2.06 -19.20 -4.32
N LEU A 189 1.26 -20.25 -4.13
CA LEU A 189 1.14 -21.34 -5.07
C LEU A 189 0.62 -20.85 -6.43
N LEU A 190 -0.50 -20.12 -6.47
CA LEU A 190 -1.05 -19.60 -7.72
C LEU A 190 -0.08 -18.62 -8.43
N ARG A 191 0.60 -17.74 -7.67
CA ARG A 191 1.62 -16.84 -8.24
C ARG A 191 2.74 -17.59 -8.93
N GLN A 192 3.29 -18.59 -8.28
CA GLN A 192 4.42 -19.37 -8.81
C GLN A 192 3.98 -20.30 -9.94
N PHE A 193 2.75 -20.81 -9.86
CA PHE A 193 2.11 -21.59 -10.92
C PHE A 193 2.02 -20.78 -12.22
N LEU A 194 1.49 -19.55 -12.15
CA LEU A 194 1.30 -18.70 -13.32
C LEU A 194 2.59 -18.12 -13.88
N LYS A 195 3.58 -17.83 -13.03
CA LYS A 195 4.87 -17.25 -13.43
C LYS A 195 5.67 -18.14 -14.38
N ASN A 196 5.47 -19.46 -14.31
CA ASN A 196 6.32 -20.45 -14.98
C ASN A 196 5.66 -21.15 -16.19
N ARG A 197 4.44 -20.74 -16.61
CA ARG A 197 3.70 -21.45 -17.66
C ARG A 197 3.38 -20.57 -18.87
N ALA A 198 3.59 -21.16 -20.05
CA ALA A 198 3.04 -20.62 -21.28
C ALA A 198 1.52 -20.86 -21.35
N LEU A 199 0.82 -20.08 -22.17
CA LEU A 199 -0.63 -20.21 -22.41
C LEU A 199 -1.05 -21.64 -22.81
N THR A 200 -0.24 -22.30 -23.65
CA THR A 200 -0.46 -23.68 -24.10
C THR A 200 -0.37 -24.69 -22.95
N ASP A 201 0.55 -24.45 -22.01
CA ASP A 201 0.76 -25.34 -20.87
C ASP A 201 -0.32 -25.13 -19.80
N LEU A 202 -0.84 -23.90 -19.68
CA LEU A 202 -1.94 -23.58 -18.79
C LEU A 202 -3.22 -24.30 -19.22
N ALA A 203 -3.52 -24.31 -20.52
CA ALA A 203 -4.69 -24.98 -21.09
C ALA A 203 -4.77 -26.48 -20.72
N LEU A 204 -3.61 -27.17 -20.69
CA LEU A 204 -3.50 -28.59 -20.37
C LEU A 204 -3.61 -28.90 -18.87
N THR A 205 -3.48 -27.89 -18.02
CA THR A 205 -3.57 -28.05 -16.56
C THR A 205 -4.96 -27.81 -16.00
N LEU A 206 -5.86 -27.28 -16.81
CA LEU A 206 -7.24 -27.03 -16.40
C LEU A 206 -7.99 -28.34 -16.22
N LYS A 207 -9.03 -28.31 -15.38
CA LYS A 207 -9.98 -29.43 -15.27
C LYS A 207 -10.50 -29.84 -16.65
N PRO A 208 -10.77 -31.14 -16.87
CA PRO A 208 -11.43 -31.58 -18.09
C PRO A 208 -12.87 -31.06 -18.15
N SER A 209 -13.43 -30.94 -19.36
CA SER A 209 -14.88 -30.74 -19.52
C SER A 209 -15.64 -32.04 -19.18
N PRO A 210 -16.86 -31.95 -18.64
CA PRO A 210 -17.65 -30.75 -18.34
C PRO A 210 -17.32 -30.05 -17.00
N ASP A 211 -16.54 -30.68 -16.12
CA ASP A 211 -16.22 -30.17 -14.77
C ASP A 211 -15.68 -28.74 -14.77
N LEU A 212 -14.90 -28.37 -15.80
CA LEU A 212 -14.38 -27.01 -15.95
C LEU A 212 -15.49 -25.96 -16.00
N GLY A 213 -16.56 -26.19 -16.75
CA GLY A 213 -17.67 -25.24 -16.89
C GLY A 213 -18.41 -25.04 -15.56
N VAL A 214 -18.63 -26.14 -14.83
CA VAL A 214 -19.24 -26.13 -13.49
C VAL A 214 -18.40 -25.30 -12.52
N VAL A 215 -17.11 -25.61 -12.41
CA VAL A 215 -16.22 -24.90 -11.48
C VAL A 215 -16.04 -23.44 -11.92
N LEU A 216 -15.96 -23.15 -13.21
CA LEU A 216 -15.83 -21.79 -13.71
C LEU A 216 -17.05 -20.92 -13.39
N ALA A 217 -18.27 -21.47 -13.50
CA ALA A 217 -19.49 -20.78 -13.08
C ALA A 217 -19.45 -20.44 -11.58
N LYS A 218 -19.03 -21.41 -10.75
CA LYS A 218 -18.84 -21.21 -9.30
C LYS A 218 -17.79 -20.15 -8.99
N THR A 219 -16.63 -20.21 -9.63
CA THR A 219 -15.53 -19.24 -9.47
C THR A 219 -16.00 -17.83 -9.83
N ILE A 220 -16.70 -17.64 -10.95
CA ILE A 220 -17.21 -16.33 -11.37
C ILE A 220 -18.22 -15.78 -10.35
N GLY A 221 -19.15 -16.62 -9.90
CA GLY A 221 -20.11 -16.24 -8.85
C GLY A 221 -19.42 -15.84 -7.54
N ASN A 222 -18.44 -16.63 -7.08
CA ASN A 222 -17.68 -16.36 -5.87
C ASN A 222 -16.92 -15.03 -5.95
N LEU A 223 -16.21 -14.78 -7.06
CA LEU A 223 -15.43 -13.56 -7.25
C LEU A 223 -16.32 -12.32 -7.30
N GLN A 224 -17.37 -12.34 -8.13
CA GLN A 224 -18.24 -11.19 -8.33
C GLN A 224 -19.18 -10.94 -7.13
N GLY A 225 -19.55 -11.99 -6.40
CA GLY A 225 -20.34 -11.92 -5.18
C GLY A 225 -19.53 -11.65 -3.91
N HIS A 226 -18.21 -11.49 -4.00
CA HIS A 226 -17.34 -11.38 -2.84
C HIS A 226 -17.59 -10.09 -2.04
N LYS A 227 -17.72 -10.22 -0.70
CA LYS A 227 -18.08 -9.12 0.22
C LYS A 227 -17.12 -7.92 0.20
N SER A 228 -15.83 -8.15 -0.07
CA SER A 228 -14.80 -7.11 -0.12
C SER A 228 -14.54 -6.56 -1.53
N LEU A 229 -15.16 -7.12 -2.57
CA LEU A 229 -15.00 -6.61 -3.94
C LEU A 229 -15.42 -5.13 -4.07
N PRO A 230 -16.50 -4.64 -3.42
CA PRO A 230 -16.82 -3.21 -3.41
C PRO A 230 -15.71 -2.33 -2.79
N ILE A 231 -15.00 -2.85 -1.79
CA ILE A 231 -13.89 -2.12 -1.14
C ILE A 231 -12.72 -2.00 -2.12
N TYR A 232 -12.32 -3.12 -2.73
CA TYR A 232 -11.29 -3.13 -3.78
C TYR A 232 -11.65 -2.18 -4.93
N ALA A 233 -12.88 -2.27 -5.44
CA ALA A 233 -13.39 -1.43 -6.52
C ALA A 233 -13.26 0.08 -6.20
N LYS A 234 -13.69 0.48 -5.00
CA LYS A 234 -13.61 1.88 -4.56
C LYS A 234 -12.16 2.35 -4.38
N LYS A 235 -11.30 1.55 -3.75
CA LYS A 235 -9.91 1.94 -3.51
C LYS A 235 -9.07 1.96 -4.79
N ARG A 236 -9.37 1.06 -5.73
CA ARG A 236 -8.84 1.13 -7.10
C ARG A 236 -9.23 2.44 -7.79
N PHE A 237 -10.50 2.84 -7.70
CA PHE A 237 -10.95 4.12 -8.24
C PHE A 237 -10.23 5.32 -7.61
N ASP A 238 -10.12 5.34 -6.28
CA ASP A 238 -9.41 6.41 -5.56
C ASP A 238 -7.93 6.50 -5.99
N TYR A 239 -7.27 5.35 -6.14
CA TYR A 239 -5.90 5.28 -6.66
C TYR A 239 -5.78 5.88 -8.08
N LEU A 240 -6.71 5.54 -8.98
CA LEU A 240 -6.70 6.04 -10.37
C LEU A 240 -6.97 7.55 -10.43
N ARG A 241 -7.86 8.05 -9.58
CA ARG A 241 -8.18 9.48 -9.48
C ARG A 241 -6.93 10.24 -9.08
N ASP A 242 -6.29 9.81 -8.01
CA ASP A 242 -5.08 10.44 -7.50
C ASP A 242 -3.94 10.33 -8.51
N PHE A 243 -3.84 9.20 -9.21
CA PHE A 243 -2.88 9.04 -10.29
C PHE A 243 -3.07 10.09 -11.39
N TYR A 244 -4.31 10.33 -11.84
CA TYR A 244 -4.62 11.33 -12.86
C TYR A 244 -4.29 12.76 -12.37
N VAL A 245 -4.62 13.09 -11.12
CA VAL A 245 -4.29 14.41 -10.53
C VAL A 245 -2.77 14.61 -10.48
N ARG A 246 -2.02 13.55 -10.13
CA ARG A 246 -0.55 13.59 -10.06
C ARG A 246 0.11 13.78 -11.43
N LEU A 247 -0.59 13.53 -12.54
CA LEU A 247 -0.06 13.84 -13.88
C LEU A 247 0.15 15.34 -14.09
N LEU A 248 -0.57 16.19 -13.36
CA LEU A 248 -0.42 17.66 -13.44
C LEU A 248 0.66 18.20 -12.50
N GLU A 249 1.40 17.34 -11.78
CA GLU A 249 2.51 17.79 -10.94
C GLU A 249 3.64 18.37 -11.80
N PRO A 250 4.14 19.58 -11.51
CA PRO A 250 5.31 20.12 -12.18
C PRO A 250 6.51 19.17 -12.04
N GLY A 251 7.25 18.96 -13.14
CA GLY A 251 8.42 18.08 -13.13
C GLY A 251 8.11 16.60 -12.87
N ARG A 252 6.84 16.17 -12.95
CA ARG A 252 6.43 14.78 -12.75
C ARG A 252 7.14 13.81 -13.68
N PHE A 253 7.33 14.25 -14.93
CA PHE A 253 8.03 13.53 -15.96
C PHE A 253 9.26 14.34 -16.34
N MET A 254 10.44 13.71 -16.24
CA MET A 254 11.66 14.37 -16.67
C MET A 254 11.57 14.66 -18.16
N GLY A 255 11.84 15.91 -18.52
CA GLY A 255 11.80 16.34 -19.91
C GLY A 255 10.39 16.39 -20.50
N VAL A 256 9.38 16.63 -19.68
CA VAL A 256 8.06 17.03 -20.15
C VAL A 256 7.63 18.20 -19.28
N ASP A 257 7.43 19.37 -19.90
CA ASP A 257 6.81 20.49 -19.19
C ASP A 257 5.43 20.05 -18.66
N GLY A 258 5.25 20.17 -17.35
CA GLY A 258 3.99 19.83 -16.67
C GLY A 258 2.82 20.65 -17.22
N ALA A 259 3.07 21.87 -17.70
CA ALA A 259 2.04 22.71 -18.34
C ALA A 259 1.56 22.08 -19.65
N ASP A 260 2.46 21.39 -20.34
CA ASP A 260 2.17 20.77 -21.63
C ASP A 260 1.43 19.44 -21.41
N LEU A 261 1.88 18.63 -20.47
CA LEU A 261 1.11 17.46 -20.06
C LEU A 261 -0.29 17.84 -19.53
N ALA A 262 -0.42 18.94 -18.79
CA ALA A 262 -1.70 19.42 -18.29
C ALA A 262 -2.68 19.79 -19.41
N LYS A 263 -2.21 20.39 -20.51
CA LYS A 263 -3.04 20.69 -21.70
C LYS A 263 -3.50 19.41 -22.41
N ILE A 264 -2.65 18.38 -22.48
CA ILE A 264 -3.03 17.06 -23.03
C ILE A 264 -4.10 16.40 -22.13
N CYS A 265 -3.89 16.44 -20.81
CA CYS A 265 -4.87 15.92 -19.85
C CYS A 265 -6.19 16.70 -19.92
N ALA A 266 -6.13 18.01 -20.13
CA ALA A 266 -7.30 18.86 -20.31
C ALA A 266 -8.03 18.55 -21.62
N ALA A 267 -7.32 18.23 -22.69
CA ALA A 267 -7.91 17.81 -23.96
C ALA A 267 -8.67 16.48 -23.81
N PHE A 268 -8.08 15.47 -23.16
CA PHE A 268 -8.78 14.20 -22.90
C PHE A 268 -9.96 14.36 -21.94
N LEU A 269 -9.82 15.18 -20.89
CA LEU A 269 -10.95 15.54 -20.03
C LEU A 269 -12.03 16.28 -20.83
N TRP A 270 -11.67 17.15 -21.75
CA TRP A 270 -12.64 17.83 -22.58
C TRP A 270 -13.38 16.83 -23.46
N THR A 271 -12.69 15.94 -24.17
CA THR A 271 -13.30 15.01 -25.13
C THR A 271 -13.90 13.75 -24.49
N ASN A 272 -13.92 13.65 -23.16
CA ASN A 272 -14.54 12.49 -22.49
C ASN A 272 -16.04 12.40 -22.82
N ARG A 273 -16.57 11.18 -22.80
CA ARG A 273 -17.94 10.88 -23.23
C ARG A 273 -19.00 10.96 -22.13
N GLN A 274 -18.59 11.19 -20.88
CA GLN A 274 -19.48 11.16 -19.74
C GLN A 274 -19.96 12.55 -19.35
N LEU A 275 -19.06 13.48 -19.02
CA LEU A 275 -19.41 14.75 -18.39
C LEU A 275 -18.50 15.88 -18.88
N ILE A 276 -19.05 17.01 -19.31
CA ILE A 276 -18.24 18.17 -19.69
C ILE A 276 -17.55 18.75 -18.44
N PRO A 277 -16.22 18.94 -18.46
CA PRO A 277 -15.54 19.59 -17.35
C PRO A 277 -15.89 21.09 -17.28
N PRO A 278 -15.99 21.68 -16.07
CA PRO A 278 -16.20 23.11 -15.92
C PRO A 278 -15.15 23.93 -16.69
N THR A 279 -15.60 24.94 -17.42
CA THR A 279 -14.72 25.85 -18.17
C THR A 279 -13.66 26.52 -17.27
N SER A 280 -14.00 26.79 -16.01
CA SER A 280 -13.05 27.32 -15.00
C SER A 280 -11.89 26.38 -14.73
N LEU A 281 -12.18 25.09 -14.56
CA LEU A 281 -11.19 24.05 -14.31
C LEU A 281 -10.25 23.94 -15.51
N ILE A 282 -10.80 23.90 -16.72
CA ILE A 282 -10.00 23.76 -17.93
C ILE A 282 -9.09 24.96 -18.14
N LYS A 283 -9.59 26.20 -17.94
CA LYS A 283 -8.73 27.41 -17.98
C LYS A 283 -7.55 27.32 -17.02
N LYS A 284 -7.77 26.80 -15.80
CA LYS A 284 -6.71 26.62 -14.81
C LYS A 284 -5.71 25.54 -15.23
N MET A 285 -6.18 24.44 -15.80
CA MET A 285 -5.32 23.35 -16.28
C MET A 285 -4.47 23.73 -17.49
N THR A 286 -4.95 24.63 -18.34
CA THR A 286 -4.27 25.04 -19.57
C THR A 286 -3.36 26.26 -19.38
N ASP A 287 -3.49 26.96 -18.26
CA ASP A 287 -2.68 28.10 -17.88
C ASP A 287 -1.36 27.67 -17.22
N VAL A 288 -0.24 28.22 -17.72
CA VAL A 288 1.13 27.83 -17.31
C VAL A 288 1.41 28.16 -15.84
N VAL A 289 0.76 29.18 -15.29
CA VAL A 289 0.94 29.58 -13.89
C VAL A 289 -0.01 28.81 -12.96
N SER A 290 -1.23 28.52 -13.43
CA SER A 290 -2.29 27.97 -12.60
C SER A 290 -2.36 26.45 -12.56
N TYR A 291 -1.83 25.73 -13.56
CA TYR A 291 -2.04 24.28 -13.69
C TYR A 291 -1.49 23.48 -12.49
N GLY A 292 -0.35 23.92 -11.95
CA GLY A 292 0.33 23.27 -10.83
C GLY A 292 -0.22 23.65 -9.46
N LEU A 293 -1.12 24.64 -9.38
CA LEU A 293 -1.62 25.17 -8.10
C LEU A 293 -2.46 24.12 -7.36
N PRO A 294 -2.37 24.07 -6.01
CA PRO A 294 -3.18 23.16 -5.18
C PRO A 294 -4.68 23.31 -5.41
N SER A 295 -5.14 24.53 -5.69
CA SER A 295 -6.55 24.83 -5.99
C SER A 295 -7.02 24.16 -7.28
N THR A 296 -6.18 24.13 -8.32
CA THR A 296 -6.45 23.44 -9.58
C THR A 296 -6.48 21.93 -9.40
N LYS A 297 -5.54 21.38 -8.61
CA LYS A 297 -5.51 19.94 -8.28
C LYS A 297 -6.74 19.51 -7.49
N LEU A 298 -7.19 20.34 -6.54
CA LEU A 298 -8.40 20.08 -5.75
C LEU A 298 -9.67 20.14 -6.61
N GLU A 299 -9.78 21.14 -7.49
CA GLU A 299 -10.91 21.26 -8.42
C GLU A 299 -10.95 20.09 -9.42
N LEU A 300 -9.78 19.66 -9.92
CA LEU A 300 -9.64 18.47 -10.75
C LEU A 300 -10.05 17.20 -9.98
N ALA A 301 -9.54 16.99 -8.77
CA ALA A 301 -9.88 15.81 -7.96
C ALA A 301 -11.40 15.71 -7.73
N LYS A 302 -12.04 16.82 -7.39
CA LYS A 302 -13.50 16.91 -7.23
C LYS A 302 -14.24 16.59 -8.53
N PHE A 303 -13.76 17.08 -9.67
CA PHE A 303 -14.36 16.74 -10.95
C PHE A 303 -14.22 15.24 -11.27
N LEU A 304 -13.03 14.66 -11.09
CA LEU A 304 -12.79 13.25 -11.35
C LEU A 304 -13.63 12.32 -10.45
N GLU A 305 -13.95 12.73 -9.22
CA GLU A 305 -14.90 12.03 -8.34
C GLU A 305 -16.33 11.95 -8.91
N THR A 306 -16.68 12.84 -9.84
CA THR A 306 -17.97 12.82 -10.54
C THR A 306 -17.96 11.95 -11.79
N LEU A 307 -16.81 11.36 -12.16
CA LEU A 307 -16.69 10.44 -13.29
C LEU A 307 -16.83 8.98 -12.83
N ALA A 308 -17.38 8.14 -13.70
CA ALA A 308 -17.46 6.71 -13.49
C ALA A 308 -16.06 6.06 -13.53
N PRO A 309 -15.83 4.95 -12.80
CA PRO A 309 -14.54 4.26 -12.81
C PRO A 309 -14.05 3.89 -14.21
N THR A 310 -14.94 3.44 -15.09
CA THR A 310 -14.61 3.10 -16.48
C THR A 310 -14.22 4.30 -17.32
N THR A 311 -14.82 5.47 -17.09
CA THR A 311 -14.43 6.73 -17.75
C THR A 311 -13.02 7.14 -17.33
N LEU A 312 -12.72 7.07 -16.03
CA LEU A 312 -11.40 7.39 -15.51
C LEU A 312 -10.32 6.40 -15.99
N ASP A 313 -10.64 5.10 -16.00
CA ASP A 313 -9.80 4.06 -16.60
C ASP A 313 -9.51 4.36 -18.08
N ALA A 314 -10.53 4.78 -18.83
CA ALA A 314 -10.40 5.11 -20.25
C ALA A 314 -9.49 6.33 -20.46
N LEU A 315 -9.65 7.40 -19.67
CA LEU A 315 -8.80 8.58 -19.75
C LEU A 315 -7.32 8.24 -19.50
N ILE A 316 -7.03 7.42 -18.48
CA ILE A 316 -5.68 6.97 -18.17
C ILE A 316 -5.13 6.07 -19.30
N LYS A 317 -5.97 5.19 -19.85
CA LYS A 317 -5.61 4.33 -20.97
C LYS A 317 -5.30 5.14 -22.23
N ASP A 318 -6.12 6.12 -22.58
CA ASP A 318 -5.95 6.94 -23.78
C ASP A 318 -4.68 7.79 -23.67
N LEU A 319 -4.36 8.34 -22.50
CA LEU A 319 -3.07 8.97 -22.20
C LEU A 319 -1.89 8.01 -22.39
N LYS A 320 -2.01 6.79 -21.84
CA LYS A 320 -0.96 5.76 -21.93
C LYS A 320 -0.73 5.30 -23.37
N ASP A 321 -1.80 5.08 -24.12
CA ASP A 321 -1.72 4.65 -25.51
C ASP A 321 -1.18 5.79 -26.39
N LEU A 322 -1.47 7.06 -26.05
CA LEU A 322 -0.89 8.23 -26.70
C LEU A 322 0.63 8.27 -26.47
N PHE A 323 1.11 8.17 -25.23
CA PHE A 323 2.56 8.16 -24.96
C PHE A 323 3.25 6.97 -25.61
N SER A 324 2.62 5.79 -25.57
CA SER A 324 3.15 4.60 -26.23
C SER A 324 3.29 4.81 -27.74
N LYS A 325 2.37 5.55 -28.36
CA LYS A 325 2.41 5.87 -29.79
C LYS A 325 3.49 6.92 -30.08
N LEU A 326 3.59 7.97 -29.28
CA LEU A 326 4.62 9.01 -29.40
C LEU A 326 6.04 8.46 -29.25
N LEU A 327 6.24 7.45 -28.40
CA LEU A 327 7.55 6.83 -28.16
C LEU A 327 7.97 5.80 -29.22
N LYS A 328 7.03 5.27 -30.01
CA LYS A 328 7.28 4.18 -30.96
C LYS A 328 7.36 4.62 -32.41
N GLU A 329 6.64 5.68 -32.77
CA GLU A 329 6.53 6.12 -34.17
C GLU A 329 7.69 7.03 -34.56
N PRO A 330 8.23 6.88 -35.78
CA PRO A 330 9.19 7.84 -36.34
C PRO A 330 8.59 9.25 -36.41
N TYR A 331 9.41 10.27 -36.18
CA TYR A 331 8.98 11.67 -36.24
C TYR A 331 8.24 12.08 -37.54
N PRO A 332 8.67 11.64 -38.74
CA PRO A 332 7.93 11.94 -39.99
C PRO A 332 6.50 11.37 -40.01
N ASP A 333 6.28 10.22 -39.39
CA ASP A 333 4.96 9.57 -39.35
C ASP A 333 4.04 10.25 -38.33
N LEU A 334 4.58 10.73 -37.21
CA LEU A 334 3.84 11.56 -36.26
C LEU A 334 3.33 12.86 -36.90
N ALA A 335 4.19 13.57 -37.65
CA ALA A 335 3.80 14.78 -38.35
C ALA A 335 2.66 14.52 -39.36
N GLN A 336 2.73 13.41 -40.10
CA GLN A 336 1.67 13.00 -41.02
C GLN A 336 0.37 12.66 -40.30
N LEU A 337 0.43 11.98 -39.15
CA LEU A 337 -0.74 11.67 -38.34
C LEU A 337 -1.42 12.95 -37.80
N PHE A 338 -0.64 13.96 -37.42
CA PHE A 338 -1.17 15.28 -37.03
C PHE A 338 -1.79 16.02 -38.20
N ALA A 339 -1.13 16.03 -39.37
CA ALA A 339 -1.68 16.64 -40.58
C ALA A 339 -3.03 16.00 -40.97
N ASN A 340 -3.14 14.68 -40.82
CA ASN A 340 -4.39 13.95 -41.07
C ASN A 340 -5.50 14.31 -40.06
N ALA A 341 -5.17 14.41 -38.76
CA ALA A 341 -6.12 14.83 -37.73
C ALA A 341 -6.62 16.25 -37.97
N LYS A 342 -5.70 17.18 -38.29
CA LYS A 342 -6.00 18.57 -38.66
C LYS A 342 -6.93 18.65 -39.87
N ALA A 343 -6.61 17.95 -40.95
CA ALA A 343 -7.40 17.95 -42.18
C ALA A 343 -8.82 17.39 -41.96
N LYS A 344 -9.01 16.44 -41.05
CA LYS A 344 -10.35 15.93 -40.69
C LYS A 344 -11.14 16.93 -39.85
N TYR A 345 -10.49 17.56 -38.86
CA TYR A 345 -11.10 18.61 -38.04
C TYR A 345 -11.57 19.79 -38.90
N GLU A 346 -10.73 20.29 -39.81
CA GLU A 346 -11.07 21.39 -40.73
C GLU A 346 -12.24 21.04 -41.67
N LYS A 347 -12.45 19.75 -41.94
CA LYS A 347 -13.59 19.23 -42.74
C LYS A 347 -14.84 18.94 -41.89
N GLY A 348 -14.81 19.15 -40.57
CA GLY A 348 -15.89 18.81 -39.66
C GLY A 348 -16.12 17.30 -39.47
N VAL A 349 -15.12 16.48 -39.79
CA VAL A 349 -15.18 15.02 -39.66
C VAL A 349 -14.53 14.61 -38.33
N GLU A 350 -15.27 13.87 -37.49
CA GLU A 350 -14.76 13.37 -36.21
C GLU A 350 -13.58 12.41 -36.41
N ASP A 351 -12.41 12.74 -35.85
CA ASP A 351 -11.28 11.81 -35.77
C ASP A 351 -11.21 11.14 -34.40
N LYS A 352 -11.65 9.87 -34.36
CA LYS A 352 -11.66 9.04 -33.14
C LYS A 352 -10.29 8.54 -32.72
N SER A 353 -9.22 8.80 -33.48
CA SER A 353 -7.85 8.45 -33.08
C SER A 353 -7.38 9.27 -31.87
N LEU A 354 -6.40 8.78 -31.11
CA LEU A 354 -5.88 9.48 -29.93
C LEU A 354 -5.33 10.88 -30.25
N LEU A 355 -4.64 11.00 -31.38
CA LEU A 355 -4.11 12.28 -31.86
C LEU A 355 -5.25 13.19 -32.36
N GLY A 356 -6.28 12.60 -32.99
CA GLY A 356 -7.51 13.29 -33.36
C GLY A 356 -8.26 13.86 -32.16
N GLN A 357 -8.37 13.09 -31.07
CA GLN A 357 -9.01 13.52 -29.83
C GLN A 357 -8.25 14.66 -29.15
N VAL A 358 -6.92 14.52 -29.01
CA VAL A 358 -6.07 15.60 -28.45
C VAL A 358 -6.15 16.86 -29.32
N PHE A 359 -6.02 16.71 -30.64
CA PHE A 359 -6.06 17.85 -31.56
C PHE A 359 -7.42 18.56 -31.53
N SER A 360 -8.52 17.81 -31.66
CA SER A 360 -9.87 18.37 -31.63
C SER A 360 -10.16 19.03 -30.29
N GLY A 361 -9.79 18.39 -29.19
CA GLY A 361 -9.92 18.95 -27.85
C GLY A 361 -9.16 20.27 -27.71
N LEU A 362 -7.87 20.32 -28.08
CA LEU A 362 -7.07 21.55 -28.01
C LEU A 362 -7.61 22.67 -28.90
N MET A 363 -8.09 22.34 -30.11
CA MET A 363 -8.68 23.32 -31.03
C MET A 363 -10.01 23.88 -30.47
N ASP A 364 -10.87 23.04 -29.92
CA ASP A 364 -12.11 23.47 -29.29
C ASP A 364 -11.84 24.39 -28.09
N LEU A 365 -10.84 24.06 -27.26
CA LEU A 365 -10.39 24.92 -26.16
C LEU A 365 -9.86 26.26 -26.64
N LYS A 366 -9.14 26.27 -27.78
CA LYS A 366 -8.66 27.51 -28.42
C LYS A 366 -9.83 28.35 -28.95
N PHE A 367 -10.80 27.75 -29.65
CA PHE A 367 -11.98 28.46 -30.17
C PHE A 367 -12.84 29.07 -29.06
N GLN A 368 -12.91 28.41 -27.91
CA GLN A 368 -13.61 28.92 -26.73
C GLN A 368 -12.80 29.97 -25.93
N GLY A 369 -11.60 30.34 -26.39
CA GLY A 369 -10.75 31.33 -25.72
C GLY A 369 -10.18 30.85 -24.38
N LEU A 370 -10.12 29.53 -24.16
CA LEU A 370 -9.63 28.91 -22.93
C LEU A 370 -8.13 28.61 -22.98
N LEU A 371 -7.52 28.81 -24.15
CA LEU A 371 -6.16 28.42 -24.43
C LEU A 371 -5.55 29.29 -25.54
N VAL A 372 -4.39 29.89 -25.27
CA VAL A 372 -3.59 30.60 -26.29
C VAL A 372 -2.53 29.64 -26.84
N ILE A 373 -2.82 28.98 -27.97
CA ILE A 373 -1.82 28.22 -28.74
C ILE A 373 -1.37 29.07 -29.93
N HIS A 374 -0.08 29.41 -29.96
CA HIS A 374 0.55 29.98 -31.15
C HIS A 374 0.87 28.91 -32.20
N GLU A 375 1.20 27.66 -31.83
CA GLU A 375 1.32 26.53 -32.76
C GLU A 375 1.22 25.19 -32.01
N VAL A 376 0.19 24.36 -32.30
CA VAL A 376 0.00 23.03 -31.69
C VAL A 376 1.20 22.12 -32.03
N GLU A 377 1.77 22.30 -33.21
CA GLU A 377 2.90 21.54 -33.74
C GLU A 377 4.21 21.81 -32.95
N GLY A 378 4.45 23.05 -32.52
CA GLY A 378 5.67 23.42 -31.77
C GLY A 378 5.69 22.89 -30.34
N PHE A 379 4.52 22.78 -29.69
CA PHE A 379 4.35 22.20 -28.37
C PHE A 379 4.66 20.69 -28.33
N ILE A 380 4.19 19.96 -29.34
CA ILE A 380 4.44 18.51 -29.47
C ILE A 380 5.89 18.26 -29.88
N GLY A 381 6.48 19.15 -30.68
CA GLY A 381 7.92 19.14 -30.98
C GLY A 381 8.81 19.31 -29.73
N LYS A 382 8.44 20.21 -28.80
CA LYS A 382 9.16 20.41 -27.52
C LYS A 382 9.08 19.18 -26.61
N LEU A 383 7.86 18.63 -26.45
CA LEU A 383 7.59 17.44 -25.62
C LEU A 383 8.39 16.21 -26.07
N VAL A 384 8.70 16.09 -27.37
CA VAL A 384 9.50 14.99 -27.94
C VAL A 384 11.01 15.23 -27.79
N SER A 385 11.45 16.49 -27.82
CA SER A 385 12.88 16.86 -27.70
C SER A 385 13.44 16.73 -26.29
N GLU A 386 12.58 16.82 -25.27
CA GLU A 386 12.99 16.83 -23.86
C GLU A 386 13.06 15.41 -23.24
N ILE A 387 12.47 14.39 -23.87
CA ILE A 387 12.41 12.98 -23.38
C ILE A 387 13.77 12.24 -23.40
N SER A 388 14.86 12.83 -23.91
CA SER A 388 16.18 12.17 -23.99
C SER A 388 17.26 12.74 -23.05
N GLY A 389 17.37 12.19 -21.82
CA GLY A 389 18.67 11.90 -21.16
C GLY A 389 19.15 12.67 -19.90
N ASN A 390 19.17 11.96 -18.76
CA ASN A 390 20.08 11.99 -17.57
C ASN A 390 19.86 12.92 -16.33
N GLU A 391 20.37 12.39 -15.20
CA GLU A 391 19.89 12.40 -13.79
C GLU A 391 20.39 13.52 -12.85
N ALA A 392 19.60 13.88 -11.82
CA ALA A 392 20.02 14.12 -10.42
C ALA A 392 18.81 14.26 -9.47
N ALA A 393 19.04 13.99 -8.17
CA ALA A 393 18.07 13.56 -7.16
C ALA A 393 17.60 14.65 -6.15
N ILE A 394 16.30 14.59 -5.79
CA ILE A 394 15.69 14.53 -4.43
C ILE A 394 15.57 15.80 -3.52
N LYS A 395 14.29 16.19 -3.31
CA LYS A 395 13.51 16.58 -2.08
C LYS A 395 13.93 17.79 -1.20
N ASP A 396 13.04 18.40 -0.40
CA ASP A 396 11.62 18.14 -0.05
C ASP A 396 10.90 19.48 0.17
N LEU A 397 9.58 19.48 0.03
CA LEU A 397 8.69 20.61 0.31
C LEU A 397 7.58 20.14 1.27
N GLU A 398 7.99 19.38 2.28
CA GLU A 398 7.18 18.98 3.46
C GLU A 398 6.74 20.21 4.29
N ASP A 399 7.24 21.37 3.91
CA ASP A 399 7.19 22.57 4.69
C ASP A 399 5.86 23.35 4.54
N CYS A 400 5.15 23.35 3.40
CA CYS A 400 4.21 24.46 3.13
C CYS A 400 2.69 24.27 3.40
N PHE A 401 2.16 23.17 3.98
CA PHE A 401 0.70 22.94 3.94
C PHE A 401 -0.05 22.46 5.21
N ASN A 402 0.31 22.98 6.37
CA ASN A 402 -0.70 23.42 7.35
C ASN A 402 -0.27 24.85 7.73
N GLU A 403 -1.07 25.91 7.63
CA GLU A 403 -2.34 26.12 8.34
C GLU A 403 -3.18 27.26 7.71
N ALA A 404 -4.46 27.40 8.11
CA ALA A 404 -5.04 28.72 8.40
C ALA A 404 -6.28 28.62 9.33
N PRO A 405 -6.52 29.57 10.27
CA PRO A 405 -5.70 30.72 10.69
C PRO A 405 -5.40 30.71 12.22
N GLY A 406 -4.20 30.97 12.69
CA GLY A 406 -2.91 30.93 12.02
C GLY A 406 -1.82 30.84 13.07
N ILE A 407 -0.74 30.16 12.74
CA ILE A 407 0.60 30.57 13.08
C ILE A 407 1.38 30.62 11.75
N GLU A 408 1.93 31.80 11.47
CA GLU A 408 2.91 31.97 10.41
C GLU A 408 4.10 31.05 10.65
N GLY A 409 4.66 30.50 9.58
CA GLY A 409 5.96 29.84 9.64
C GLY A 409 5.83 28.33 9.64
N ILE A 410 6.22 27.79 8.50
CA ILE A 410 6.99 26.56 8.47
C ILE A 410 8.16 26.79 9.42
N GLU A 411 8.10 26.21 10.60
CA GLU A 411 9.29 26.02 11.41
C GLU A 411 9.62 24.54 11.43
N ALA A 412 10.92 24.28 11.28
CA ALA A 412 11.62 23.03 11.50
C ALA A 412 10.95 22.14 12.58
N PRO A 413 11.10 20.79 12.50
CA PRO A 413 10.42 19.82 13.36
C PRO A 413 10.18 20.36 14.77
N LEU A 414 8.90 20.41 15.19
CA LEU A 414 8.50 20.89 16.50
C LEU A 414 9.43 20.27 17.52
N ILE A 415 10.34 21.09 18.04
CA ILE A 415 11.20 20.71 19.13
C ILE A 415 10.23 20.60 20.31
N LEU A 416 9.88 19.37 20.66
CA LEU A 416 9.14 19.09 21.87
C LEU A 416 10.06 19.51 23.01
N ASP A 417 9.77 20.59 23.72
CA ASP A 417 10.56 20.97 24.88
C ASP A 417 10.38 19.90 25.98
N LYS A 418 11.38 19.77 26.84
CA LYS A 418 11.31 18.82 27.95
C LYS A 418 10.17 19.18 28.90
N ASP A 419 9.43 18.17 29.34
CA ASP A 419 8.45 18.33 30.41
C ASP A 419 9.14 18.09 31.77
N ASP A 420 8.89 18.99 32.71
CA ASP A 420 9.30 18.85 34.10
C ASP A 420 8.72 17.59 34.75
N ASN A 421 7.55 17.12 34.32
CA ASN A 421 6.92 15.90 34.82
C ASN A 421 7.72 14.65 34.44
N PHE A 422 8.22 14.56 33.21
CA PHE A 422 9.09 13.46 32.79
C PHE A 422 10.49 13.59 33.38
N SER A 423 10.98 14.82 33.60
CA SER A 423 12.21 15.06 34.36
C SER A 423 12.08 14.60 35.83
N ARG A 424 10.92 14.80 36.44
CA ARG A 424 10.59 14.26 37.78
C ARG A 424 10.44 12.74 37.76
N LEU A 425 9.87 12.16 36.70
CA LEU A 425 9.76 10.71 36.53
C LEU A 425 11.14 10.07 36.36
N LEU A 426 12.03 10.68 35.57
CA LEU A 426 13.42 10.26 35.38
C LEU A 426 14.21 10.26 36.70
N ARG A 427 14.05 11.29 37.54
CA ARG A 427 14.68 11.34 38.87
C ARG A 427 14.21 10.22 39.80
N LYS A 428 13.05 9.61 39.53
CA LYS A 428 12.51 8.47 40.29
C LYS A 428 12.95 7.12 39.73
N MET A 429 13.56 7.07 38.53
CA MET A 429 14.10 5.85 37.95
C MET A 429 15.48 5.55 38.58
N LYS A 430 15.64 4.36 39.13
CA LYS A 430 16.91 3.89 39.69
C LYS A 430 17.60 2.96 38.69
N PRO A 431 18.86 3.19 38.30
CA PRO A 431 19.59 2.23 37.48
C PRO A 431 19.81 0.94 38.27
N VAL A 432 19.65 -0.21 37.63
CA VAL A 432 19.83 -1.54 38.24
C VAL A 432 20.56 -2.47 37.28
N LYS A 433 21.31 -3.45 37.81
CA LYS A 433 21.90 -4.53 37.02
C LYS A 433 20.96 -5.73 36.99
N THR A 434 20.92 -6.44 35.88
CA THR A 434 20.17 -7.69 35.79
C THR A 434 20.98 -8.75 35.06
N SER A 435 20.84 -10.01 35.49
CA SER A 435 21.57 -11.11 34.86
C SER A 435 20.99 -11.52 33.49
N VAL A 436 19.79 -11.02 33.14
CA VAL A 436 19.06 -11.33 31.90
C VAL A 436 18.28 -10.10 31.43
N VAL A 437 18.72 -9.48 30.33
CA VAL A 437 18.01 -8.40 29.66
C VAL A 437 17.55 -8.88 28.30
N GLY A 438 16.22 -8.96 28.09
CA GLY A 438 15.59 -9.17 26.77
C GLY A 438 16.07 -10.40 25.96
N PHE A 439 15.25 -11.45 25.88
CA PHE A 439 15.36 -12.58 24.94
C PHE A 439 16.69 -13.36 24.84
N ARG A 440 17.71 -13.08 25.65
CA ARG A 440 19.02 -13.73 25.54
C ARG A 440 19.44 -14.43 26.83
N GLY A 441 20.09 -15.59 26.68
CA GLY A 441 21.12 -16.02 27.63
C GLY A 441 22.46 -15.39 27.26
N TYR A 442 23.40 -15.31 28.19
CA TYR A 442 24.75 -14.72 28.04
C TYR A 442 25.56 -15.14 26.78
N LYS A 443 25.10 -16.15 26.02
CA LYS A 443 25.77 -16.74 24.84
C LYS A 443 24.88 -16.89 23.59
N GLN A 444 23.68 -16.32 23.54
CA GLN A 444 22.73 -16.48 22.43
C GLN A 444 22.32 -15.13 21.84
N GLY A 445 22.19 -15.05 20.51
CA GLY A 445 21.65 -13.88 19.80
C GLY A 445 20.17 -13.62 20.10
N GLY A 446 19.66 -12.44 19.75
CA GLY A 446 18.24 -12.12 19.92
C GLY A 446 17.41 -12.76 18.79
N GLY A 447 16.40 -13.57 19.14
CA GLY A 447 15.55 -14.26 18.14
C GLY A 447 14.40 -13.39 17.58
N LEU A 448 13.85 -13.76 16.41
CA LEU A 448 12.77 -13.05 15.68
C LEU A 448 11.53 -12.66 16.51
N ARG A 449 11.20 -13.42 17.55
CA ARG A 449 10.08 -13.08 18.45
C ARG A 449 10.32 -11.76 19.19
N ALA A 450 11.58 -11.34 19.36
CA ALA A 450 11.97 -10.07 19.95
C ALA A 450 11.68 -8.89 19.01
N THR A 451 12.02 -9.03 17.73
CA THR A 451 11.75 -8.03 16.69
C THR A 451 10.25 -7.76 16.59
N ALA A 452 9.43 -8.82 16.62
CA ALA A 452 7.99 -8.70 16.52
C ALA A 452 7.36 -7.87 17.67
N ALA A 453 7.93 -7.89 18.87
CA ALA A 453 7.46 -7.08 19.99
C ALA A 453 7.79 -5.59 19.78
N ASN A 454 9.00 -5.28 19.32
CA ASN A 454 9.43 -3.90 19.03
C ASN A 454 8.71 -3.33 17.80
N SER A 455 8.54 -4.11 16.72
CA SER A 455 7.78 -3.68 15.53
C SER A 455 6.31 -3.38 15.87
N ARG A 456 5.72 -4.06 16.86
CA ARG A 456 4.36 -3.73 17.33
C ARG A 456 4.28 -2.39 18.04
N LEU A 457 5.31 -2.03 18.81
CA LEU A 457 5.36 -0.76 19.54
C LEU A 457 5.76 0.40 18.64
N ILE A 458 6.87 0.24 17.93
CA ILE A 458 7.58 1.31 17.22
C ILE A 458 7.02 1.46 15.80
N GLY A 459 6.63 0.37 15.14
CA GLY A 459 6.06 0.39 13.80
C GLY A 459 6.88 -0.38 12.78
N GLY A 460 6.89 0.11 11.53
CA GLY A 460 7.65 -0.47 10.44
C GLY A 460 9.17 -0.26 10.59
N MET A 461 9.93 -0.74 9.60
CA MET A 461 11.40 -0.65 9.64
C MET A 461 11.90 0.80 9.60
N ALA A 462 11.21 1.70 8.90
CA ALA A 462 11.59 3.12 8.87
C ALA A 462 11.43 3.79 10.25
N GLU A 463 10.37 3.45 10.98
CA GLU A 463 10.15 3.91 12.35
C GLU A 463 11.17 3.30 13.32
N LEU A 464 11.52 2.03 13.13
CA LEU A 464 12.57 1.35 13.91
C LEU A 464 13.94 1.98 13.68
N ASP A 465 14.29 2.32 12.45
CA ASP A 465 15.55 2.98 12.12
C ASP A 465 15.62 4.39 12.73
N ARG A 466 14.54 5.19 12.63
CA ARG A 466 14.48 6.51 13.30
C ARG A 466 14.59 6.40 14.82
N PHE A 467 13.91 5.41 15.40
CA PHE A 467 13.99 5.15 16.84
C PHE A 467 15.39 4.69 17.25
N LYS A 468 16.06 3.88 16.41
CA LYS A 468 17.44 3.44 16.59
C LYS A 468 18.41 4.61 16.65
N ASP A 469 18.32 5.55 15.73
CA ASP A 469 19.24 6.70 15.66
C ASP A 469 19.14 7.57 16.94
N GLY A 470 17.92 7.86 17.40
CA GLY A 470 17.70 8.54 18.67
C GLY A 470 18.21 7.74 19.88
N MET A 471 18.01 6.43 19.87
CA MET A 471 18.51 5.51 20.91
C MET A 471 20.03 5.44 20.98
N GLU A 472 20.72 5.43 19.82
CA GLU A 472 22.19 5.46 19.75
C GLU A 472 22.74 6.74 20.39
N LEU A 473 22.10 7.87 20.12
CA LEU A 473 22.47 9.15 20.72
C LEU A 473 22.22 9.18 22.24
N LEU A 474 21.09 8.64 22.70
CA LEU A 474 20.79 8.48 24.13
C LEU A 474 21.86 7.65 24.84
N LEU A 475 22.12 6.43 24.37
CA LEU A 475 23.10 5.53 24.97
C LEU A 475 24.52 6.12 24.92
N LYS A 476 24.91 6.74 23.80
CA LYS A 476 26.21 7.41 23.67
C LYS A 476 26.36 8.56 24.66
N HIS A 477 25.28 9.31 24.92
CA HIS A 477 25.31 10.38 25.92
C HIS A 477 25.39 9.83 27.34
N MET A 478 24.57 8.83 27.67
CA MET A 478 24.58 8.15 28.97
C MET A 478 25.97 7.61 29.30
N SER A 479 26.60 6.92 28.34
CA SER A 479 27.99 6.44 28.46
C SER A 479 28.97 7.58 28.78
N LYS A 480 28.90 8.68 28.03
CA LYS A 480 29.78 9.86 28.25
C LYS A 480 29.57 10.54 29.60
N LYS A 481 28.37 10.46 30.17
CA LYS A 481 28.05 11.03 31.48
C LYS A 481 28.36 10.10 32.65
N GLY A 482 28.95 8.93 32.38
CA GLY A 482 29.26 7.93 33.40
C GLY A 482 28.02 7.26 33.96
N VAL A 483 26.89 7.30 33.25
CA VAL A 483 25.74 6.45 33.58
C VAL A 483 26.14 5.02 33.30
N PHE A 484 25.82 4.15 34.23
CA PHE A 484 26.08 2.73 34.08
C PHE A 484 25.26 2.18 32.89
N LEU A 485 25.98 1.67 31.89
CA LEU A 485 25.44 0.91 30.77
C LEU A 485 26.09 -0.45 30.77
N ASP A 486 25.28 -1.49 30.60
CA ASP A 486 25.79 -2.83 30.42
C ASP A 486 26.25 -3.00 28.98
N HIS A 487 27.52 -3.35 28.83
CA HIS A 487 28.13 -3.63 27.53
C HIS A 487 28.35 -5.13 27.39
N CYS A 488 27.69 -5.73 26.41
CA CYS A 488 27.88 -7.13 26.07
C CYS A 488 28.66 -7.22 24.76
N ARG A 489 29.72 -8.03 24.74
CA ARG A 489 30.42 -8.38 23.50
C ARG A 489 29.87 -9.69 22.99
N TYR A 490 29.22 -9.64 21.85
CA TYR A 490 28.66 -10.82 21.21
C TYR A 490 29.37 -11.06 19.88
N LYS A 491 29.89 -12.27 19.68
CA LYS A 491 30.45 -12.70 18.40
C LYS A 491 29.45 -13.62 17.71
N PRO A 492 28.66 -13.13 16.73
CA PRO A 492 27.75 -14.03 16.04
C PRO A 492 28.54 -15.09 15.27
N PRO A 493 28.07 -16.35 15.22
CA PRO A 493 28.78 -17.44 14.55
C PRO A 493 29.11 -17.18 13.07
N GLN A 494 28.32 -16.31 12.43
CA GLN A 494 28.43 -15.97 11.01
C GLN A 494 29.39 -14.80 10.73
N PHE A 495 29.95 -14.15 11.77
CA PHE A 495 30.80 -12.95 11.62
C PHE A 495 32.15 -13.12 12.31
N THR A 496 33.20 -12.53 11.75
CA THR A 496 34.56 -12.59 12.27
C THR A 496 34.81 -11.59 13.41
N LYS A 497 34.07 -10.47 13.42
CA LYS A 497 34.17 -9.38 14.40
C LYS A 497 33.18 -9.56 15.56
N GLU A 498 33.57 -9.10 16.74
CA GLU A 498 32.68 -8.95 17.89
C GLU A 498 31.81 -7.71 17.72
N ILE A 499 30.53 -7.82 18.08
CA ILE A 499 29.57 -6.72 18.14
C ILE A 499 29.51 -6.24 19.58
N ASN A 500 29.65 -4.92 19.77
CA ASN A 500 29.41 -4.29 21.06
C ASN A 500 27.93 -3.93 21.15
N GLU A 501 27.23 -4.59 22.05
CA GLU A 501 25.85 -4.28 22.39
C GLU A 501 25.83 -3.44 23.66
N SER A 502 24.91 -2.48 23.71
CA SER A 502 24.80 -1.56 24.84
C SER A 502 23.36 -1.49 25.29
N HIS A 503 23.13 -1.57 26.58
CA HIS A 503 21.80 -1.46 27.15
C HIS A 503 21.81 -0.81 28.51
N ALA A 504 20.65 -0.30 28.89
CA ALA A 504 20.39 0.27 30.19
C ALA A 504 19.16 -0.40 30.79
N THR A 505 19.23 -0.64 32.10
CA THR A 505 18.12 -1.17 32.87
C THR A 505 17.79 -0.25 34.03
N TYR A 506 16.52 0.10 34.16
CA TYR A 506 16.02 0.97 35.20
C TYR A 506 14.84 0.33 35.93
N LEU A 507 14.85 0.48 37.24
CA LEU A 507 13.71 0.20 38.08
C LEU A 507 12.95 1.50 38.34
N ALA A 508 11.64 1.45 38.14
CA ALA A 508 10.72 2.53 38.42
C ALA A 508 9.51 2.00 39.20
N ARG A 509 8.59 2.91 39.54
CA ARG A 509 7.28 2.57 40.11
C ARG A 509 6.18 3.23 39.31
N ASP A 510 5.07 2.54 39.16
CA ASP A 510 3.89 3.06 38.45
C ASP A 510 3.00 3.93 39.35
N ALA A 511 1.82 4.31 38.83
CA ALA A 511 0.86 5.11 39.57
C ALA A 511 0.25 4.39 40.79
N GLU A 512 0.27 3.05 40.78
CA GLU A 512 -0.20 2.18 41.85
C GLU A 512 0.95 1.75 42.79
N ASN A 513 2.15 2.31 42.60
CA ASN A 513 3.37 2.04 43.34
C ASN A 513 3.96 0.64 43.12
N GLU A 514 3.52 -0.07 42.07
CA GLU A 514 4.03 -1.37 41.66
C GLU A 514 5.39 -1.23 40.95
N PRO A 515 6.35 -2.15 41.18
CA PRO A 515 7.67 -2.08 40.56
C PRO A 515 7.60 -2.36 39.05
N ILE A 516 8.17 -1.44 38.28
CA ILE A 516 8.32 -1.54 36.82
C ILE A 516 9.79 -1.65 36.47
N LEU A 517 10.15 -2.67 35.69
CA LEU A 517 11.48 -2.81 35.12
C LEU A 517 11.48 -2.34 33.66
N LEU A 518 12.36 -1.42 33.34
CA LEU A 518 12.54 -0.81 32.03
C LEU A 518 13.87 -1.27 31.46
N CYS A 519 13.82 -1.97 30.33
CA CYS A 519 14.99 -2.51 29.66
C CYS A 519 15.05 -1.97 28.24
N PHE A 520 16.08 -1.21 27.89
CA PHE A 520 16.24 -0.70 26.54
C PHE A 520 17.69 -0.72 26.09
N GLY A 521 17.90 -0.85 24.79
CA GLY A 521 19.24 -0.90 24.25
C GLY A 521 19.27 -1.14 22.76
N ILE A 522 20.47 -1.47 22.28
CA ILE A 522 20.73 -1.82 20.89
C ILE A 522 21.46 -3.15 20.88
N THR A 523 20.94 -4.10 20.10
CA THR A 523 21.41 -5.47 20.08
C THR A 523 21.41 -6.03 18.65
N TYR A 524 22.21 -7.06 18.43
CA TYR A 524 22.18 -7.84 17.20
C TYR A 524 20.99 -8.82 17.19
N LEU A 525 20.26 -8.88 16.07
CA LEU A 525 19.17 -9.85 15.88
C LEU A 525 19.58 -10.87 14.82
N GLU A 526 19.40 -12.16 15.12
CA GLU A 526 19.75 -13.23 14.17
C GLU A 526 18.73 -13.30 13.02
N PRO A 527 19.18 -13.24 11.74
CA PRO A 527 18.29 -13.34 10.59
C PRO A 527 17.87 -14.78 10.30
N ASP A 528 16.70 -14.94 9.67
CA ASP A 528 16.22 -16.24 9.17
C ASP A 528 17.07 -16.70 7.96
N GLY A 529 18.10 -17.49 8.24
CA GLY A 529 18.91 -18.17 7.23
C GLY A 529 20.43 -18.03 7.42
N THR A 530 21.18 -18.71 6.55
CA THR A 530 22.65 -18.57 6.50
C THR A 530 23.00 -17.41 5.57
N ILE A 531 23.61 -16.36 6.13
CA ILE A 531 24.17 -15.26 5.33
C ILE A 531 25.40 -15.82 4.60
N LYS A 532 25.26 -16.07 3.30
CA LYS A 532 26.38 -16.43 2.42
C LYS A 532 26.98 -15.16 1.80
N ALA A 533 27.68 -14.38 2.61
CA ALA A 533 28.49 -13.28 2.07
C ALA A 533 29.86 -13.83 1.62
N LYS A 534 30.18 -13.66 0.32
CA LYS A 534 31.50 -14.01 -0.24
C LYS A 534 32.53 -12.88 -0.09
N ASP A 535 32.11 -11.72 0.39
CA ASP A 535 32.86 -10.47 0.32
C ASP A 535 32.83 -9.79 1.70
N GLU A 536 34.00 -9.64 2.33
CA GLU A 536 34.16 -9.10 3.69
C GLU A 536 33.60 -7.68 3.82
N ASN A 537 33.63 -6.88 2.75
CA ASN A 537 33.08 -5.52 2.75
C ASN A 537 31.55 -5.48 2.86
N LYS A 538 30.86 -6.52 2.37
CA LYS A 538 29.39 -6.62 2.49
C LYS A 538 28.95 -7.17 3.83
N LEU A 539 29.85 -7.79 4.60
CA LEU A 539 29.54 -8.29 5.94
C LEU A 539 29.30 -7.12 6.91
N ASP A 540 30.07 -6.04 6.84
CA ASP A 540 29.88 -4.88 7.73
C ASP A 540 28.54 -4.15 7.44
N GLU A 541 28.15 -4.02 6.17
CA GLU A 541 26.84 -3.46 5.77
C GLU A 541 25.68 -4.36 6.22
N LEU A 542 25.81 -5.68 6.04
CA LEU A 542 24.80 -6.64 6.50
C LEU A 542 24.69 -6.66 8.02
N LEU A 543 25.80 -6.50 8.74
CA LEU A 543 25.83 -6.40 10.20
C LEU A 543 25.06 -5.18 10.70
N ALA A 544 25.26 -4.02 10.07
CA ALA A 544 24.58 -2.78 10.44
C ALA A 544 23.04 -2.88 10.33
N LEU A 545 22.55 -3.65 9.35
CA LEU A 545 21.12 -3.93 9.16
C LEU A 545 20.53 -4.86 10.24
N GLN A 546 21.37 -5.70 10.86
CA GLN A 546 20.95 -6.63 11.91
C GLN A 546 21.05 -6.04 13.33
N ILE A 547 21.69 -4.88 13.48
CA ILE A 547 21.72 -4.14 14.75
C ILE A 547 20.44 -3.33 14.87
N GLN A 548 19.60 -3.66 15.84
CA GLN A 548 18.25 -3.10 16.00
C GLN A 548 18.02 -2.62 17.43
N PRO A 549 17.18 -1.58 17.64
CA PRO A 549 16.84 -1.12 18.96
C PRO A 549 15.85 -2.10 19.61
N TYR A 550 15.88 -2.17 20.94
CA TYR A 550 14.84 -2.85 21.70
C TYR A 550 14.39 -2.05 22.90
N TYR A 551 13.12 -2.23 23.25
CA TYR A 551 12.54 -1.63 24.42
C TYR A 551 11.47 -2.55 25.05
N PHE A 552 11.62 -2.80 26.36
CA PHE A 552 10.67 -3.57 27.15
C PHE A 552 10.30 -2.84 28.44
N THR A 553 9.01 -2.92 28.76
CA THR A 553 8.47 -2.60 30.07
C THR A 553 7.98 -3.90 30.70
N MET A 554 8.43 -4.20 31.91
CA MET A 554 8.13 -5.44 32.60
C MET A 554 7.53 -5.15 33.97
N LEU A 555 6.51 -5.94 34.35
CA LEU A 555 5.79 -5.82 35.61
C LEU A 555 5.93 -7.11 36.45
N THR A 556 5.74 -6.99 37.75
CA THR A 556 5.69 -8.13 38.67
C THR A 556 4.24 -8.59 38.84
N GLY A 557 3.86 -9.79 38.35
CA GLY A 557 2.50 -10.31 38.56
C GLY A 557 1.91 -11.18 37.44
N ASN A 558 0.62 -11.52 37.59
CA ASN A 558 -0.18 -12.33 36.64
C ASN A 558 -0.99 -11.44 35.68
N PHE A 559 -0.32 -10.59 34.91
CA PHE A 559 -0.97 -9.94 33.76
C PHE A 559 -1.35 -10.98 32.70
N SER A 560 -2.35 -10.70 31.86
CA SER A 560 -2.74 -11.52 30.70
C SER A 560 -3.13 -10.59 29.55
N PRO A 561 -2.61 -10.75 28.32
CA PRO A 561 -1.65 -11.77 27.88
C PRO A 561 -0.21 -11.42 28.25
N VAL A 562 0.60 -12.41 28.58
CA VAL A 562 2.05 -12.27 28.84
C VAL A 562 2.83 -12.71 27.61
N LEU A 563 3.79 -11.92 27.14
CA LEU A 563 4.82 -12.39 26.21
C LEU A 563 5.81 -13.27 26.99
N HIS A 564 6.25 -14.41 26.44
CA HIS A 564 7.20 -15.34 27.08
C HIS A 564 8.63 -14.74 27.23
N VAL A 565 8.78 -13.62 27.95
CA VAL A 565 10.03 -12.93 28.26
C VAL A 565 10.09 -12.73 29.76
N ARG A 566 11.12 -13.29 30.38
CA ARG A 566 11.34 -13.28 31.83
C ARG A 566 12.70 -12.66 32.11
N SER A 567 12.77 -11.71 33.02
CA SER A 567 14.05 -11.31 33.63
C SER A 567 14.28 -12.19 34.86
N ARG A 568 15.53 -12.65 35.06
CA ARG A 568 15.93 -13.36 36.28
C ARG A 568 16.92 -12.48 37.04
N LYS A 569 16.56 -12.23 38.31
CA LYS A 569 17.37 -11.66 39.39
C LYS A 569 17.98 -10.27 39.12
N LEU A 570 17.54 -9.29 39.89
CA LEU A 570 18.22 -8.00 40.04
C LEU A 570 19.51 -8.22 40.84
N GLU A 571 20.59 -7.58 40.42
CA GLU A 571 21.86 -7.56 41.16
C GLU A 571 21.97 -6.17 41.80
N LEU A 572 21.62 -6.07 43.08
CA LEU A 572 21.84 -4.87 43.89
C LEU A 572 23.32 -4.85 44.32
N ASP A 573 23.98 -3.69 44.20
CA ASP A 573 25.38 -3.54 44.63
C ASP A 573 25.48 -3.81 46.15
N GLU A 574 26.35 -4.74 46.55
CA GLU A 574 26.61 -5.20 47.93
C GLU A 574 27.21 -4.11 48.86
N GLY A 575 27.12 -2.82 48.50
CA GLY A 575 27.88 -1.72 49.11
C GLY A 575 27.11 -0.77 50.04
N ASN A 576 25.79 -0.91 50.20
CA ASN A 576 24.96 0.00 51.02
C ASN A 576 24.15 -0.76 52.08
N GLU A 577 24.83 -1.55 52.92
CA GLU A 577 24.19 -2.28 54.04
C GLU A 577 23.72 -1.37 55.20
N ASP A 578 24.00 -0.06 55.18
CA ASP A 578 23.76 0.83 56.33
C ASP A 578 22.58 1.82 56.19
N GLN A 579 21.60 1.57 55.31
CA GLN A 579 20.35 2.34 55.30
C GLN A 579 19.12 1.45 55.42
N GLU A 580 18.36 1.64 56.50
CA GLU A 580 17.12 0.98 56.90
C GLU A 580 15.92 1.22 55.93
N ASP A 581 16.13 1.19 54.62
CA ASP A 581 15.05 1.06 53.60
C ASP A 581 14.84 -0.42 53.18
N SER A 582 15.34 -1.34 54.00
CA SER A 582 15.66 -2.75 53.71
C SER A 582 14.48 -3.75 53.73
N GLY A 583 13.23 -3.29 53.77
CA GLY A 583 12.07 -4.21 53.74
C GLY A 583 11.65 -4.62 52.32
N TYR A 584 11.52 -3.63 51.43
CA TYR A 584 10.92 -3.82 50.11
C TYR A 584 11.97 -4.06 49.01
N GLU A 585 13.16 -3.46 49.11
CA GLU A 585 14.22 -3.65 48.12
C GLU A 585 14.81 -5.08 48.19
N ALA A 586 14.92 -5.67 49.39
CA ALA A 586 15.33 -7.06 49.59
C ALA A 586 14.35 -8.11 48.99
N THR A 587 13.09 -7.72 48.73
CA THR A 587 12.09 -8.60 48.09
C THR A 587 12.08 -8.48 46.57
N LEU A 588 12.64 -7.41 45.98
CA LEU A 588 12.66 -7.19 44.52
C LEU A 588 13.49 -8.24 43.79
N ASP A 589 14.58 -8.73 44.38
CA ASP A 589 15.45 -9.77 43.81
C ASP A 589 14.75 -11.13 43.66
N MET A 590 13.64 -11.33 44.41
CA MET A 590 12.80 -12.52 44.37
C MET A 590 11.61 -12.40 43.40
N LEU A 591 11.36 -11.22 42.82
CA LEU A 591 10.22 -11.00 41.91
C LEU A 591 10.56 -11.40 40.48
N GLU A 592 9.64 -12.13 39.84
CA GLU A 592 9.71 -12.44 38.42
C GLU A 592 9.06 -11.31 37.61
N PHE A 593 9.88 -10.54 36.89
CA PHE A 593 9.41 -9.52 35.96
C PHE A 593 9.02 -10.14 34.62
N LYS A 594 7.82 -9.82 34.14
CA LYS A 594 7.26 -10.30 32.87
C LYS A 594 6.98 -9.13 31.94
N ALA A 595 7.35 -9.25 30.67
CA ALA A 595 7.06 -8.22 29.68
C ALA A 595 5.54 -8.06 29.47
N ILE A 596 5.09 -6.80 29.43
CA ILE A 596 3.67 -6.47 29.21
C ILE A 596 3.30 -6.63 27.73
N ASP A 597 2.07 -7.10 27.46
CA ASP A 597 1.54 -7.09 26.11
C ASP A 597 1.13 -5.67 25.70
N LEU A 598 1.83 -5.15 24.71
CA LEU A 598 1.63 -3.82 24.16
C LEU A 598 0.44 -3.74 23.20
N ASN A 599 -0.40 -4.77 23.08
CA ASN A 599 -1.70 -4.67 22.42
C ASN A 599 -2.73 -3.87 23.23
N HIS A 600 -2.46 -3.60 24.52
CA HIS A 600 -3.36 -2.85 25.39
C HIS A 600 -2.95 -1.37 25.48
N LEU A 601 -3.88 -0.44 25.25
CA LEU A 601 -3.62 1.00 25.22
C LEU A 601 -2.97 1.52 26.52
N GLN A 602 -3.40 1.00 27.69
CA GLN A 602 -2.81 1.40 28.97
C GLN A 602 -1.35 0.93 29.11
N ALA A 603 -1.03 -0.27 28.61
CA ALA A 603 0.33 -0.81 28.63
C ALA A 603 1.25 -0.03 27.68
N GLN A 604 0.75 0.35 26.50
CA GLN A 604 1.43 1.26 25.59
C GLN A 604 1.69 2.62 26.26
N LYS A 605 0.70 3.13 27.00
CA LYS A 605 0.80 4.40 27.73
C LYS A 605 1.90 4.41 28.78
N THR A 606 1.92 3.37 29.61
CA THR A 606 2.96 3.20 30.63
C THR A 606 4.33 3.05 29.98
N ALA A 607 4.45 2.17 28.96
CA ALA A 607 5.71 1.93 28.28
C ALA A 607 6.27 3.21 27.65
N ALA A 608 5.52 3.92 26.80
CA ALA A 608 6.09 5.07 26.13
C ALA A 608 6.34 6.28 27.09
N SER A 609 5.60 6.42 28.20
CA SER A 609 5.88 7.46 29.22
C SER A 609 7.26 7.29 29.89
N PHE A 610 7.63 6.06 30.23
CA PHE A 610 8.94 5.77 30.81
C PHE A 610 10.08 5.90 29.80
N MET A 611 9.82 5.53 28.55
CA MET A 611 10.81 5.72 27.49
C MET A 611 11.05 7.22 27.22
N LEU A 612 9.99 8.03 27.22
CA LEU A 612 10.10 9.49 27.15
C LEU A 612 10.92 10.05 28.32
N ALA A 613 10.68 9.57 29.54
CA ALA A 613 11.49 9.95 30.69
C ALA A 613 12.97 9.58 30.51
N ALA A 614 13.29 8.43 29.92
CA ALA A 614 14.68 8.07 29.60
C ALA A 614 15.32 9.04 28.60
N PHE A 615 14.61 9.47 27.54
CA PHE A 615 15.12 10.48 26.60
C PHE A 615 15.41 11.83 27.26
N HIS A 616 14.73 12.19 28.37
CA HIS A 616 15.00 13.44 29.09
C HIS A 616 16.40 13.50 29.72
N PHE A 617 17.14 12.37 29.72
CA PHE A 617 18.54 12.31 30.10
C PHE A 617 19.47 13.08 29.14
N LEU A 618 19.03 13.28 27.89
CA LEU A 618 19.80 14.02 26.89
C LEU A 618 19.86 15.52 27.21
N PRO A 619 21.00 16.20 27.01
CA PRO A 619 21.11 17.65 27.13
C PRO A 619 20.36 18.30 25.98
N ASP A 620 19.97 19.56 26.14
CA ASP A 620 19.04 20.22 25.23
C ASP A 620 19.53 20.25 23.77
N ASN A 621 20.85 20.35 23.55
CA ASN A 621 21.42 20.29 22.21
C ASN A 621 21.27 18.93 21.51
N LEU A 622 21.31 17.82 22.25
CA LEU A 622 21.08 16.48 21.70
C LEU A 622 19.61 16.12 21.68
N TRP A 623 18.86 16.54 22.70
CA TRP A 623 17.41 16.44 22.76
C TRP A 623 16.77 17.07 21.52
N ARG A 624 17.28 18.23 21.08
CA ARG A 624 16.84 18.96 19.88
C ARG A 624 17.38 18.41 18.56
N SER A 625 18.18 17.34 18.58
CA SER A 625 18.69 16.75 17.34
C SER A 625 17.55 16.10 16.54
N PRO A 626 17.59 16.13 15.19
CA PRO A 626 16.54 15.52 14.36
C PRO A 626 16.30 14.05 14.67
N ASP A 627 17.37 13.29 14.92
CA ASP A 627 17.32 11.87 15.22
C ASP A 627 16.59 11.58 16.55
N VAL A 628 16.81 12.42 17.57
CA VAL A 628 16.16 12.30 18.89
C VAL A 628 14.72 12.81 18.85
N GLN A 629 14.46 13.93 18.18
CA GLN A 629 13.09 14.44 18.00
C GLN A 629 12.25 13.45 17.17
N GLY A 630 12.83 12.74 16.21
CA GLY A 630 12.18 11.66 15.49
C GLY A 630 11.75 10.50 16.40
N ALA A 631 12.61 10.08 17.33
CA ALA A 631 12.29 9.05 18.31
C ALA A 631 11.25 9.51 19.35
N ILE A 632 11.31 10.77 19.80
CA ILE A 632 10.37 11.35 20.78
C ILE A 632 8.99 11.57 20.15
N ALA A 633 8.92 12.13 18.94
CA ALA A 633 7.66 12.34 18.23
C ALA A 633 6.92 11.01 18.00
N LEU A 634 7.67 9.94 17.71
CA LEU A 634 7.12 8.58 17.62
C LEU A 634 6.50 8.12 18.95
N LEU A 635 7.14 8.39 20.09
CA LEU A 635 6.61 8.05 21.40
C LEU A 635 5.35 8.88 21.75
N PHE A 636 5.32 10.18 21.42
CA PHE A 636 4.13 11.02 21.65
C PHE A 636 2.92 10.60 20.80
N ASP A 637 3.14 10.25 19.53
CA ASP A 637 2.11 9.73 18.63
C ASP A 637 1.48 8.43 19.17
N LYS A 638 2.31 7.50 19.67
CA LYS A 638 1.82 6.25 20.27
C LYS A 638 1.04 6.46 21.56
N LEU A 639 1.33 7.51 22.31
CA LEU A 639 0.66 7.81 23.57
C LEU A 639 -0.65 8.60 23.38
N LYS A 640 -0.89 9.16 22.19
CA LYS A 640 -1.90 10.20 21.94
C LYS A 640 -1.83 11.31 23.00
N LEU A 641 -0.62 11.64 23.46
CA LEU A 641 -0.42 12.77 24.35
C LEU A 641 -0.52 14.04 23.52
N ILE A 642 -1.24 15.03 24.04
CA ILE A 642 -1.16 16.38 23.51
C ILE A 642 0.25 16.88 23.91
N PRO A 643 1.06 17.39 22.96
CA PRO A 643 2.42 17.88 23.22
C PRO A 643 2.54 18.78 24.45
#